data_AF-Q54KF3-F1
#
_entry.id   AF-Q54KF3-F1
#
_cell.length_a   1.000
_cell.length_b   1.000
_cell.length_c   1.000
_cell.angle_alpha   90.00
_cell.angle_beta   90.00
_cell.angle_gamma   90.00
#
_symmetry.space_group_name_H-M   'P 1'
#
loop_
_entity.id
_entity.type
_entity.pdbx_description
1 polymer ?
#
loop_
_entity_poly.entity_id
_entity_poly.type
_entity_poly.pdbx_seq_one_letter_code
_entity_poly.pdbx_strand_id
1 'polypeptide(L)'
;MIENNKEITLDIIKLLPKAELHRHLDGSIRISTLLELAKEQNVELPTYDQNELAKLIHKDENCSGLVNFLEAFQYTCSVLQHAYAITRVFYEMCEDAVADGVSYLEIRFSPVLHTSFGLSLSEVMEAVCDGMAIAELNLPIKARIIVCGLRHLDPSISKDLAEITWRYRHKGAIAFDLAGPEDGFSSKHHKEAFSIIRNKGINCTLHSGEDSNWTSVADSIHHCGAHRIGHGIAIQQNEELLNHVVNRRIPIECCITSNYQIKAISNASEHPIRKYFDSGAIVSICCDNCTMSNITLSGEYKLAIDTFNFKVEEVIRLIDYSFASSFIDPPLKINIRRESFKKALKIFQTNGYDISGVIENKFYYFEEIGLDVELEIQNNLANNFSLGKNVIRNYPQITLELLENLPKSDLHCRFDGGVSIEQIWNEVQLLGIDKCEKSKQEFLKKLSSKHLACYANFKDFKEFKSLIQSSSHTPQTIRLSKEIINLLLQTPEQINRAFDDIIKVALKDKVQYLELMIRPNSHSRNGLTKEQVLALIIENKDKWEKSSSIKIGLVVFSSSTSDDPIETLDSARLAIANRNSGVIGFGIFGADPISPTESRHFSQTFSLLKENNFNLVQFAGKSDVESLISTIHCSGSTRLSGAFQSHKIPRLMSYLGNYSIPVEISLTEKLKSFTSDDLSFTTPIRHLLDGKCPVVICSFRSSLYPYSRSKMYYKIVKNAKLDFKQVVRLLKNPFAYNFQSHQQRIELVQQFNKLSKEYLNSVNINYSNIII
;
A
#
# COMPACT_ATOMS: atom_id res chain seq x y z
N MET A 1 -17.52 -37.68 4.87
CA MET A 1 -16.14 -38.01 5.25
C MET A 1 -15.26 -36.91 4.69
N ILE A 2 -14.46 -36.22 5.51
CA ILE A 2 -13.48 -35.24 5.02
C ILE A 2 -12.29 -36.06 4.56
N GLU A 3 -11.98 -36.03 3.27
CA GLU A 3 -10.80 -36.69 2.71
C GLU A 3 -9.63 -35.71 2.80
N ASN A 4 -8.70 -35.94 3.73
CA ASN A 4 -7.44 -35.23 3.75
C ASN A 4 -6.72 -35.48 2.41
N ASN A 5 -6.40 -34.41 1.68
CA ASN A 5 -5.80 -34.42 0.33
C ASN A 5 -6.71 -34.80 -0.85
N LYS A 6 -8.01 -34.56 -0.76
CA LYS A 6 -8.89 -34.61 -1.95
C LYS A 6 -8.40 -33.63 -3.03
N GLU A 7 -8.22 -34.12 -4.26
CA GLU A 7 -7.83 -33.29 -5.41
C GLU A 7 -8.92 -32.25 -5.73
N ILE A 8 -8.51 -31.00 -5.99
CA ILE A 8 -9.40 -29.94 -6.46
C ILE A 8 -9.58 -30.10 -7.97
N THR A 9 -10.73 -30.63 -8.40
CA THR A 9 -10.98 -30.91 -9.82
C THR A 9 -11.32 -29.64 -10.61
N LEU A 10 -11.14 -29.67 -11.93
CA LEU A 10 -11.51 -28.55 -12.81
C LEU A 10 -12.99 -28.17 -12.69
N ASP A 11 -13.88 -29.15 -12.54
CA ASP A 11 -15.32 -28.90 -12.35
C ASP A 11 -15.62 -28.13 -11.06
N ILE A 12 -14.90 -28.43 -9.98
CA ILE A 12 -15.01 -27.66 -8.74
C ILE A 12 -14.51 -26.24 -8.94
N ILE A 13 -13.39 -26.05 -9.64
CA ILE A 13 -12.81 -24.73 -9.91
C ILE A 13 -13.76 -23.86 -10.74
N LYS A 14 -14.45 -24.44 -11.74
CA LYS A 14 -15.45 -23.73 -12.55
C LYS A 14 -16.62 -23.18 -11.74
N LEU A 15 -16.98 -23.83 -10.62
CA LEU A 15 -18.04 -23.34 -9.74
C LEU A 15 -17.58 -22.16 -8.86
N LEU A 16 -16.27 -22.03 -8.60
CA LEU A 16 -15.72 -21.01 -7.72
C LEU A 16 -15.89 -19.60 -8.33
N PRO A 17 -16.31 -18.60 -7.53
CA PRO A 17 -16.44 -17.21 -7.98
C PRO A 17 -15.05 -16.59 -8.14
N LYS A 18 -14.60 -16.43 -9.38
CA LYS A 18 -13.29 -15.86 -9.67
C LYS A 18 -13.39 -14.40 -10.07
N ALA A 19 -12.31 -13.67 -9.85
CA ALA A 19 -12.05 -12.37 -10.45
C ALA A 19 -10.85 -12.50 -11.39
N GLU A 20 -10.94 -11.91 -12.57
CA GLU A 20 -9.86 -11.88 -13.54
C GLU A 20 -9.51 -10.43 -13.85
N LEU A 21 -8.25 -10.06 -13.59
CA LEU A 21 -7.81 -8.67 -13.62
C LEU A 21 -7.03 -8.32 -14.89
N HIS A 22 -6.68 -9.34 -15.67
CA HIS A 22 -5.81 -9.25 -16.82
C HIS A 22 -6.32 -10.17 -17.93
N ARG A 23 -7.23 -9.62 -18.74
CA ARG A 23 -7.72 -10.23 -19.97
C ARG A 23 -7.78 -9.17 -21.07
N HIS A 24 -7.25 -9.47 -22.25
CA HIS A 24 -7.34 -8.57 -23.40
C HIS A 24 -8.55 -8.86 -24.28
N LEU A 25 -9.19 -7.79 -24.76
CA LEU A 25 -10.36 -7.81 -25.64
C LEU A 25 -10.02 -8.48 -26.98
N ASP A 26 -8.98 -7.95 -27.63
CA ASP A 26 -8.38 -8.40 -28.88
C ASP A 26 -7.65 -9.74 -28.74
N GLY A 27 -7.34 -10.16 -27.51
CA GLY A 27 -6.72 -11.44 -27.18
C GLY A 27 -7.67 -12.61 -26.85
N SER A 28 -8.98 -12.36 -26.75
CA SER A 28 -9.94 -13.35 -26.24
C SER A 28 -11.24 -13.44 -27.07
N ILE A 29 -11.14 -13.25 -28.39
CA ILE A 29 -12.24 -13.43 -29.36
C ILE A 29 -12.44 -14.92 -29.69
N ARG A 30 -13.70 -15.38 -29.79
CA ARG A 30 -14.02 -16.72 -30.28
C ARG A 30 -13.60 -16.86 -31.76
N ILE A 31 -12.90 -17.95 -32.12
CA ILE A 31 -12.49 -18.20 -33.52
C ILE A 31 -13.71 -18.24 -34.46
N SER A 32 -14.84 -18.78 -34.02
CA SER A 32 -16.09 -18.76 -34.79
C SER A 32 -16.57 -17.34 -35.08
N THR A 33 -16.56 -16.46 -34.08
CA THR A 33 -16.95 -15.05 -34.22
C THR A 33 -15.98 -14.29 -35.12
N LEU A 34 -14.68 -14.56 -35.02
CA LEU A 34 -13.67 -14.01 -35.93
C LEU A 34 -14.00 -14.34 -37.40
N LEU A 35 -14.35 -15.60 -37.69
CA LEU A 35 -14.74 -16.04 -39.03
C LEU A 35 -16.03 -15.39 -39.53
N GLU A 36 -17.03 -15.26 -38.66
CA GLU A 36 -18.31 -14.62 -38.99
C GLU A 36 -18.12 -13.15 -39.33
N LEU A 37 -17.42 -12.41 -38.46
CA LEU A 37 -17.14 -10.99 -38.66
C LEU A 37 -16.29 -10.75 -39.90
N ALA A 38 -15.29 -11.61 -40.16
CA ALA A 38 -14.45 -11.49 -41.35
C ALA A 38 -15.28 -11.63 -42.64
N LYS A 39 -16.20 -12.60 -42.69
CA LYS A 39 -17.12 -12.77 -43.83
C LYS A 39 -18.08 -11.60 -43.99
N GLU A 40 -18.64 -11.11 -42.89
CA GLU A 40 -19.57 -9.98 -42.87
C GLU A 40 -18.90 -8.69 -43.36
N GLN A 41 -17.65 -8.45 -42.94
CA GLN A 41 -16.89 -7.23 -43.19
C GLN A 41 -16.03 -7.30 -44.46
N ASN A 42 -15.99 -8.45 -45.15
CA ASN A 42 -15.07 -8.73 -46.26
C ASN A 42 -13.59 -8.55 -45.89
N VAL A 43 -13.21 -8.96 -44.67
CA VAL A 43 -11.81 -8.96 -44.20
C VAL A 43 -11.15 -10.27 -44.61
N GLU A 44 -10.04 -10.17 -45.34
CA GLU A 44 -9.29 -11.35 -45.79
C GLU A 44 -8.52 -12.00 -44.62
N LEU A 45 -8.73 -13.30 -44.43
CA LEU A 45 -8.01 -14.14 -43.47
C LEU A 45 -7.18 -15.20 -44.23
N PRO A 46 -6.08 -15.70 -43.64
CA PRO A 46 -5.23 -16.72 -44.28
C PRO A 46 -5.97 -18.03 -44.60
N THR A 47 -7.06 -18.30 -43.88
CA THR A 47 -7.96 -19.42 -44.10
C THR A 47 -9.32 -19.12 -43.48
N TYR A 48 -10.38 -19.70 -44.04
CA TYR A 48 -11.74 -19.67 -43.48
C TYR A 48 -12.14 -21.02 -42.87
N ASP A 49 -11.23 -22.00 -42.85
CA ASP A 49 -11.39 -23.22 -42.06
C ASP A 49 -11.08 -22.92 -40.59
N GLN A 50 -12.00 -23.29 -39.70
CA GLN A 50 -11.90 -22.97 -38.28
C GLN A 50 -10.72 -23.65 -37.59
N ASN A 51 -10.38 -24.89 -37.96
CA ASN A 51 -9.31 -25.62 -37.32
C ASN A 51 -7.94 -25.11 -37.79
N GLU A 52 -7.80 -24.83 -39.09
CA GLU A 52 -6.59 -24.23 -39.64
C GLU A 52 -6.36 -22.82 -39.09
N LEU A 53 -7.42 -22.01 -38.97
CA LEU A 53 -7.31 -20.67 -38.36
C LEU A 53 -6.94 -20.77 -36.87
N ALA A 54 -7.55 -21.70 -36.13
CA ALA A 54 -7.21 -21.94 -34.73
C ALA A 54 -5.73 -22.33 -34.56
N LYS A 55 -5.16 -23.17 -35.44
CA LYS A 55 -3.72 -23.51 -35.40
C LYS A 55 -2.81 -22.31 -35.65
N LEU A 56 -3.24 -21.33 -36.45
CA LEU A 56 -2.46 -20.12 -36.73
C LEU A 56 -2.49 -19.12 -35.55
N ILE A 57 -3.61 -19.07 -34.83
CA ILE A 57 -3.84 -18.12 -33.74
C ILE A 57 -3.38 -18.69 -32.40
N HIS A 58 -3.75 -19.92 -32.08
CA HIS A 58 -3.36 -20.57 -30.84
C HIS A 58 -1.84 -20.77 -30.83
N LYS A 59 -1.19 -20.30 -29.77
CA LYS A 59 0.24 -20.46 -29.53
C LYS A 59 0.42 -21.66 -28.62
N ASP A 60 1.35 -22.52 -28.99
CA ASP A 60 1.75 -23.67 -28.19
C ASP A 60 3.12 -23.42 -27.56
N GLU A 61 3.68 -24.48 -26.97
CA GLU A 61 5.03 -24.51 -26.44
C GLU A 61 6.14 -24.29 -27.47
N ASN A 62 5.86 -24.28 -28.77
CA ASN A 62 6.87 -24.02 -29.81
C ASN A 62 6.92 -22.55 -30.23
N CYS A 63 6.06 -21.69 -29.68
CA CYS A 63 6.14 -20.25 -29.91
C CYS A 63 7.52 -19.72 -29.49
N SER A 64 8.20 -19.00 -30.38
CA SER A 64 9.61 -18.64 -30.21
C SER A 64 9.84 -17.35 -29.41
N GLY A 65 8.80 -16.77 -28.81
CA GLY A 65 8.91 -15.57 -28.00
C GLY A 65 7.71 -14.62 -28.13
N LEU A 66 7.75 -13.52 -27.38
CA LEU A 66 6.67 -12.52 -27.32
C LEU A 66 6.30 -11.95 -28.70
N VAL A 67 7.28 -11.61 -29.55
CA VAL A 67 7.00 -11.02 -30.87
C VAL A 67 6.10 -11.93 -31.72
N ASN A 68 6.41 -13.23 -31.79
CA ASN A 68 5.62 -14.20 -32.55
C ASN A 68 4.28 -14.54 -31.89
N PHE A 69 4.19 -14.39 -30.56
CA PHE A 69 2.93 -14.46 -29.85
C PHE A 69 1.99 -13.32 -30.29
N LEU A 70 2.51 -12.09 -30.35
CA LEU A 70 1.76 -10.89 -30.72
C LEU A 70 1.32 -10.85 -32.19
N GLU A 71 2.00 -11.56 -33.10
CA GLU A 71 1.60 -11.62 -34.52
C GLU A 71 0.16 -12.10 -34.74
N ALA A 72 -0.40 -12.92 -33.84
CA ALA A 72 -1.79 -13.38 -33.96
C ALA A 72 -2.82 -12.25 -33.82
N PHE A 73 -2.47 -11.15 -33.16
CA PHE A 73 -3.37 -9.99 -33.00
C PHE A 73 -3.70 -9.31 -34.33
N GLN A 74 -2.88 -9.48 -35.38
CA GLN A 74 -3.19 -8.91 -36.69
C GLN A 74 -4.54 -9.44 -37.23
N TYR A 75 -4.89 -10.69 -36.92
CA TYR A 75 -6.14 -11.31 -37.36
C TYR A 75 -7.32 -10.89 -36.49
N THR A 76 -7.13 -10.78 -35.17
CA THR A 76 -8.22 -10.42 -34.27
C THR A 76 -8.54 -8.93 -34.36
N CYS A 77 -7.52 -8.07 -34.44
CA CYS A 77 -7.70 -6.64 -34.62
C CYS A 77 -8.31 -6.28 -35.98
N SER A 78 -8.10 -7.08 -37.05
CA SER A 78 -8.62 -6.76 -38.39
C SER A 78 -10.15 -6.76 -38.46
N VAL A 79 -10.84 -7.58 -37.63
CA VAL A 79 -12.32 -7.61 -37.57
C VAL A 79 -12.92 -6.71 -36.48
N LEU A 80 -12.08 -6.12 -35.64
CA LEU A 80 -12.47 -5.23 -34.54
C LEU A 80 -12.36 -3.75 -34.94
N GLN A 81 -12.77 -3.42 -36.16
CA GLN A 81 -12.69 -2.06 -36.71
C GLN A 81 -14.06 -1.37 -36.82
N HIS A 82 -15.13 -2.05 -36.40
CA HIS A 82 -16.49 -1.54 -36.40
C HIS A 82 -17.08 -1.63 -34.99
N ALA A 83 -17.88 -0.63 -34.60
CA ALA A 83 -18.45 -0.53 -33.25
C ALA A 83 -19.27 -1.77 -32.86
N TYR A 84 -20.12 -2.28 -33.76
CA TYR A 84 -20.94 -3.47 -33.47
C TYR A 84 -20.08 -4.73 -33.20
N ALA A 85 -18.95 -4.87 -33.88
CA ALA A 85 -18.04 -6.01 -33.71
C ALA A 85 -17.35 -5.94 -32.34
N ILE A 86 -16.89 -4.75 -31.95
CA ILE A 86 -16.29 -4.49 -30.64
C ILE A 86 -17.30 -4.77 -29.51
N THR A 87 -18.52 -4.26 -29.64
CA THR A 87 -19.61 -4.48 -28.68
C THR A 87 -19.95 -5.97 -28.55
N ARG A 88 -20.07 -6.69 -29.68
CA ARG A 88 -20.35 -8.14 -29.71
C ARG A 88 -19.26 -8.93 -29.01
N VAL A 89 -18.00 -8.70 -29.37
CA VAL A 89 -16.86 -9.45 -28.81
C VAL A 89 -16.70 -9.19 -27.31
N PHE A 90 -16.94 -7.95 -26.85
CA PHE A 90 -16.97 -7.65 -25.42
C PHE A 90 -18.04 -8.48 -24.70
N TYR A 91 -19.27 -8.53 -25.24
CA TYR A 91 -20.36 -9.30 -24.65
C TYR A 91 -20.06 -10.81 -24.60
N GLU A 92 -19.63 -11.39 -25.72
CA GLU A 92 -19.30 -12.83 -25.81
C GLU A 92 -18.16 -13.22 -24.87
N MET A 93 -17.16 -12.34 -24.70
CA MET A 93 -16.09 -12.54 -23.72
C MET A 93 -16.60 -12.62 -22.29
N CYS A 94 -17.56 -11.76 -21.93
CA CYS A 94 -18.23 -11.83 -20.63
C CYS A 94 -19.06 -13.11 -20.48
N GLU A 95 -19.72 -13.57 -21.54
CA GLU A 95 -20.45 -14.85 -21.55
C GLU A 95 -19.51 -16.03 -21.26
N ASP A 96 -18.36 -16.09 -21.94
CA ASP A 96 -17.34 -17.11 -21.71
C ASP A 96 -16.75 -17.05 -20.30
N ALA A 97 -16.51 -15.83 -19.80
CA ALA A 97 -16.02 -15.63 -18.43
C ALA A 97 -17.03 -16.14 -17.38
N VAL A 98 -18.33 -15.87 -17.55
CA VAL A 98 -19.40 -16.37 -16.67
C VAL A 98 -19.47 -17.89 -16.71
N ALA A 99 -19.38 -18.49 -17.89
CA ALA A 99 -19.37 -19.94 -18.05
C ALA A 99 -18.18 -20.60 -17.32
N ASP A 100 -17.08 -19.85 -17.15
CA ASP A 100 -15.90 -20.27 -16.41
C ASP A 100 -15.92 -19.83 -14.92
N GLY A 101 -17.06 -19.36 -14.40
CA GLY A 101 -17.23 -18.98 -12.99
C GLY A 101 -16.63 -17.62 -12.62
N VAL A 102 -16.24 -16.81 -13.59
CA VAL A 102 -15.79 -15.43 -13.36
C VAL A 102 -17.00 -14.55 -13.08
N SER A 103 -16.96 -13.84 -11.94
CA SER A 103 -18.01 -12.92 -11.51
C SER A 103 -17.58 -11.45 -11.56
N TYR A 104 -16.28 -11.22 -11.73
CA TYR A 104 -15.72 -9.89 -11.93
C TYR A 104 -14.58 -9.95 -12.96
N LEU A 105 -14.60 -9.05 -13.95
CA LEU A 105 -13.66 -9.05 -15.07
C LEU A 105 -13.14 -7.64 -15.37
N GLU A 106 -11.82 -7.48 -15.46
CA GLU A 106 -11.18 -6.26 -15.98
C GLU A 106 -10.63 -6.54 -17.38
N ILE A 107 -11.24 -5.92 -18.39
CA ILE A 107 -10.91 -6.10 -19.80
C ILE A 107 -9.98 -4.99 -20.26
N ARG A 108 -8.86 -5.39 -20.82
CA ARG A 108 -7.80 -4.54 -21.35
C ARG A 108 -7.89 -4.48 -22.86
N PHE A 109 -7.54 -3.35 -23.43
CA PHE A 109 -7.32 -3.22 -24.86
C PHE A 109 -6.67 -1.87 -25.17
N SER A 110 -6.10 -1.73 -26.37
CA SER A 110 -5.59 -0.44 -26.84
C SER A 110 -6.55 0.16 -27.86
N PRO A 111 -7.33 1.21 -27.52
CA PRO A 111 -8.30 1.82 -28.43
C PRO A 111 -7.72 2.24 -29.79
N VAL A 112 -6.43 2.61 -29.83
CA VAL A 112 -5.75 3.03 -31.07
C VAL A 112 -5.62 1.90 -32.10
N LEU A 113 -5.71 0.63 -31.68
CA LEU A 113 -5.69 -0.52 -32.59
C LEU A 113 -7.00 -0.70 -33.37
N HIS A 114 -8.06 0.05 -33.01
CA HIS A 114 -9.41 -0.10 -33.54
C HIS A 114 -9.89 1.13 -34.33
N THR A 115 -8.96 1.99 -34.76
CA THR A 115 -9.28 3.25 -35.47
C THR A 115 -8.96 3.22 -36.97
N SER A 116 -8.50 2.09 -37.52
CA SER A 116 -7.97 2.00 -38.89
C SER A 116 -9.04 2.20 -39.97
N PHE A 117 -10.32 1.99 -39.65
CA PHE A 117 -11.45 2.19 -40.56
C PHE A 117 -12.35 3.38 -40.17
N GLY A 118 -11.75 4.39 -39.54
CA GLY A 118 -12.39 5.69 -39.34
C GLY A 118 -13.13 5.89 -38.02
N LEU A 119 -13.17 4.88 -37.14
CA LEU A 119 -13.60 5.10 -35.76
C LEU A 119 -12.63 6.02 -35.03
N SER A 120 -13.15 7.01 -34.33
CA SER A 120 -12.40 7.78 -33.35
C SER A 120 -12.17 6.96 -32.07
N LEU A 121 -11.17 7.37 -31.27
CA LEU A 121 -10.97 6.79 -29.93
C LEU A 121 -12.24 6.84 -29.07
N SER A 122 -13.08 7.86 -29.25
CA SER A 122 -14.35 7.97 -28.50
C SER A 122 -15.36 6.94 -28.96
N GLU A 123 -15.54 6.74 -30.27
CA GLU A 123 -16.49 5.73 -30.78
C GLU A 123 -16.07 4.31 -30.40
N VAL A 124 -14.76 4.01 -30.42
CA VAL A 124 -14.22 2.76 -29.90
C VAL A 124 -14.56 2.58 -28.42
N MET A 125 -14.38 3.65 -27.61
CA MET A 125 -14.69 3.62 -26.19
C MET A 125 -16.19 3.49 -25.90
N GLU A 126 -17.08 4.13 -26.68
CA GLU A 126 -18.52 3.92 -26.55
C GLU A 126 -18.90 2.47 -26.89
N ALA A 127 -18.31 1.86 -27.93
CA ALA A 127 -18.61 0.48 -28.32
C ALA A 127 -18.30 -0.55 -27.21
N VAL A 128 -17.18 -0.40 -26.48
CA VAL A 128 -16.88 -1.26 -25.33
C VAL A 128 -17.77 -0.95 -24.12
N CYS A 129 -18.19 0.31 -23.93
CA CYS A 129 -19.12 0.68 -22.86
C CYS A 129 -20.51 0.08 -23.12
N ASP A 130 -20.96 0.05 -24.37
CA ASP A 130 -22.21 -0.59 -24.77
C ASP A 130 -22.15 -2.10 -24.55
N GLY A 131 -21.06 -2.74 -24.96
CA GLY A 131 -20.84 -4.18 -24.73
C GLY A 131 -20.86 -4.53 -23.24
N MET A 132 -20.20 -3.70 -22.42
CA MET A 132 -20.20 -3.82 -20.97
C MET A 132 -21.60 -3.65 -20.38
N ALA A 133 -22.35 -2.64 -20.81
CA ALA A 133 -23.71 -2.38 -20.32
C ALA A 133 -24.67 -3.54 -20.64
N ILE A 134 -24.60 -4.08 -21.86
CA ILE A 134 -25.40 -5.23 -22.29
C ILE A 134 -25.01 -6.48 -21.50
N ALA A 135 -23.70 -6.72 -21.29
CA ALA A 135 -23.22 -7.85 -20.51
C ALA A 135 -23.71 -7.78 -19.05
N GLU A 136 -23.52 -6.65 -18.36
CA GLU A 136 -23.96 -6.51 -16.96
C GLU A 136 -25.48 -6.54 -16.78
N LEU A 137 -26.24 -6.25 -17.83
CA LEU A 137 -27.71 -6.34 -17.83
C LEU A 137 -28.19 -7.80 -17.93
N ASN A 138 -27.52 -8.61 -18.76
CA ASN A 138 -28.00 -9.96 -19.12
C ASN A 138 -27.25 -11.09 -18.40
N LEU A 139 -26.08 -10.81 -17.83
CA LEU A 139 -25.18 -11.81 -17.26
C LEU A 139 -24.84 -11.50 -15.78
N PRO A 140 -24.60 -12.52 -14.93
CA PRO A 140 -24.25 -12.34 -13.53
C PRO A 140 -22.76 -11.99 -13.33
N ILE A 141 -22.28 -10.96 -14.04
CA ILE A 141 -20.89 -10.50 -13.99
C ILE A 141 -20.83 -8.98 -13.82
N LYS A 142 -19.76 -8.50 -13.18
CA LYS A 142 -19.36 -7.10 -13.23
C LYS A 142 -18.10 -6.95 -14.08
N ALA A 143 -18.16 -6.09 -15.08
CA ALA A 143 -17.07 -5.90 -16.03
C ALA A 143 -16.57 -4.46 -15.98
N ARG A 144 -15.27 -4.25 -16.15
CA ARG A 144 -14.67 -2.91 -16.18
C ARG A 144 -13.59 -2.84 -17.24
N ILE A 145 -13.32 -1.63 -17.71
CA ILE A 145 -12.43 -1.36 -18.83
C ILE A 145 -11.11 -0.79 -18.32
N ILE A 146 -10.02 -1.28 -18.87
CA ILE A 146 -8.67 -0.74 -18.71
C ILE A 146 -8.16 -0.37 -20.10
N VAL A 147 -7.83 0.90 -20.28
CA VAL A 147 -7.28 1.42 -21.54
C VAL A 147 -5.78 1.23 -21.54
N CYS A 148 -5.23 0.61 -22.58
CA CYS A 148 -3.82 0.27 -22.67
C CYS A 148 -3.07 1.15 -23.68
N GLY A 149 -2.00 1.81 -23.26
CA GLY A 149 -0.98 2.34 -24.15
C GLY A 149 -0.07 1.22 -24.70
N LEU A 150 0.68 1.52 -25.76
CA LEU A 150 1.62 0.58 -26.37
C LEU A 150 3.05 1.13 -26.33
N ARG A 151 3.98 0.34 -25.79
CA ARG A 151 5.38 0.74 -25.51
C ARG A 151 6.14 1.23 -26.73
N HIS A 152 5.91 0.58 -27.88
CA HIS A 152 6.60 0.83 -29.14
C HIS A 152 6.01 2.01 -29.93
N LEU A 153 4.87 2.54 -29.51
CA LEU A 153 4.27 3.74 -30.11
C LEU A 153 4.84 5.01 -29.46
N ASP A 154 4.67 6.13 -30.16
CA ASP A 154 5.11 7.43 -29.65
C ASP A 154 4.41 7.75 -28.31
N PRO A 155 5.16 8.22 -27.27
CA PRO A 155 4.57 8.57 -25.98
C PRO A 155 3.44 9.60 -26.02
N SER A 156 3.32 10.41 -27.07
CA SER A 156 2.17 11.30 -27.29
C SER A 156 0.85 10.53 -27.43
N ILE A 157 0.85 9.37 -28.10
CA ILE A 157 -0.32 8.51 -28.24
C ILE A 157 -0.75 7.99 -26.86
N SER A 158 0.20 7.57 -26.02
CA SER A 158 -0.09 7.18 -24.65
C SER A 158 -0.71 8.32 -23.83
N LYS A 159 -0.37 9.59 -24.10
CA LYS A 159 -1.02 10.75 -23.45
C LYS A 159 -2.47 10.92 -23.90
N ASP A 160 -2.76 10.74 -25.18
CA ASP A 160 -4.13 10.79 -25.70
C ASP A 160 -4.98 9.65 -25.11
N LEU A 161 -4.41 8.45 -24.99
CA LEU A 161 -5.06 7.30 -24.36
C LEU A 161 -5.25 7.51 -22.84
N ALA A 162 -4.30 8.16 -22.15
CA ALA A 162 -4.49 8.57 -20.77
C ALA A 162 -5.64 9.58 -20.63
N GLU A 163 -5.77 10.52 -21.57
CA GLU A 163 -6.87 11.46 -21.57
C GLU A 163 -8.23 10.79 -21.81
N ILE A 164 -8.33 9.88 -22.79
CA ILE A 164 -9.58 9.16 -23.09
C ILE A 164 -10.02 8.32 -21.90
N THR A 165 -9.09 7.64 -21.21
CA THR A 165 -9.37 6.92 -19.97
C THR A 165 -10.05 7.82 -18.94
N TRP A 166 -9.55 9.05 -18.77
CA TRP A 166 -10.16 9.99 -17.83
C TRP A 166 -11.55 10.47 -18.25
N ARG A 167 -11.77 10.70 -19.55
CA ARG A 167 -13.09 11.09 -20.08
C ARG A 167 -14.14 10.00 -19.80
N TYR A 168 -13.77 8.72 -19.91
CA TYR A 168 -14.67 7.57 -19.75
C TYR A 168 -14.72 6.97 -18.33
N ARG A 169 -14.08 7.60 -17.35
CA ARG A 169 -13.99 7.06 -15.97
C ARG A 169 -15.34 6.78 -15.29
N HIS A 170 -16.40 7.49 -15.69
CA HIS A 170 -17.75 7.31 -15.16
C HIS A 170 -18.59 6.32 -15.97
N LYS A 171 -18.04 5.78 -17.05
CA LYS A 171 -18.67 4.79 -17.94
C LYS A 171 -17.97 3.42 -17.87
N GLY A 172 -17.07 3.20 -16.92
CA GLY A 172 -16.43 1.89 -16.69
C GLY A 172 -14.93 1.83 -16.94
N ALA A 173 -14.29 2.88 -17.47
CA ALA A 173 -12.83 2.94 -17.63
C ALA A 173 -12.14 3.25 -16.29
N ILE A 174 -11.71 2.21 -15.57
CA ILE A 174 -11.24 2.35 -14.17
C ILE A 174 -9.73 2.47 -14.02
N ALA A 175 -8.96 2.15 -15.06
CA ALA A 175 -7.52 2.22 -15.03
C ALA A 175 -6.89 2.42 -16.41
N PHE A 176 -5.63 2.81 -16.39
CA PHE A 176 -4.76 2.90 -17.55
C PHE A 176 -3.61 1.88 -17.45
N ASP A 177 -3.28 1.23 -18.56
CA ASP A 177 -2.22 0.22 -18.69
C ASP A 177 -1.18 0.62 -19.75
N LEU A 178 -0.04 -0.06 -19.78
CA LEU A 178 0.96 -0.01 -20.83
C LEU A 178 1.46 -1.43 -21.13
N ALA A 179 1.35 -1.85 -22.39
CA ALA A 179 1.75 -3.16 -22.89
C ALA A 179 2.61 -3.07 -24.16
N GLY A 180 3.03 -4.21 -24.69
CA GLY A 180 3.93 -4.33 -25.84
C GLY A 180 5.36 -4.71 -25.43
N PRO A 181 6.31 -4.76 -26.39
CA PRO A 181 7.67 -5.22 -26.13
C PRO A 181 8.34 -4.37 -25.04
N GLU A 182 9.05 -5.00 -24.12
CA GLU A 182 9.72 -4.31 -23.01
C GLU A 182 11.18 -3.97 -23.31
N ASP A 183 11.91 -4.90 -23.93
CA ASP A 183 13.30 -4.68 -24.30
C ASP A 183 13.41 -3.53 -25.33
N GLY A 184 14.30 -2.59 -25.08
CA GLY A 184 14.41 -1.35 -25.84
C GLY A 184 13.28 -0.31 -25.63
N PHE A 185 12.15 -0.68 -25.01
CA PHE A 185 10.99 0.22 -24.83
C PHE A 185 10.58 0.35 -23.34
N SER A 186 11.48 0.92 -22.54
CA SER A 186 11.24 1.16 -21.10
C SER A 186 9.96 1.97 -20.85
N SER A 187 9.21 1.58 -19.82
CA SER A 187 7.97 2.26 -19.42
C SER A 187 8.21 3.72 -19.01
N LYS A 188 9.44 4.08 -18.60
CA LYS A 188 9.80 5.46 -18.23
C LYS A 188 9.61 6.47 -19.36
N HIS A 189 9.64 6.04 -20.63
CA HIS A 189 9.37 6.89 -21.78
C HIS A 189 7.91 7.37 -21.80
N HIS A 190 7.01 6.62 -21.17
CA HIS A 190 5.57 6.89 -21.09
C HIS A 190 5.14 7.53 -19.76
N LYS A 191 6.08 7.91 -18.88
CA LYS A 191 5.81 8.43 -17.53
C LYS A 191 4.87 9.65 -17.50
N GLU A 192 4.84 10.45 -18.57
CA GLU A 192 3.95 11.61 -18.69
C GLU A 192 2.47 11.19 -18.77
N ALA A 193 2.15 10.16 -19.55
CA ALA A 193 0.80 9.61 -19.65
C ALA A 193 0.29 9.12 -18.29
N PHE A 194 1.13 8.38 -17.55
CA PHE A 194 0.78 7.94 -16.21
C PHE A 194 0.69 9.11 -15.22
N SER A 195 1.44 10.18 -15.42
CA SER A 195 1.31 11.40 -14.60
C SER A 195 -0.06 12.07 -14.81
N ILE A 196 -0.61 12.07 -16.03
CA ILE A 196 -1.98 12.56 -16.31
C ILE A 196 -3.01 11.76 -15.52
N ILE A 197 -2.92 10.43 -15.55
CA ILE A 197 -3.84 9.51 -14.88
C ILE A 197 -3.77 9.65 -13.36
N ARG A 198 -2.56 9.59 -12.79
CA ARG A 198 -2.32 9.64 -11.33
C ARG A 198 -2.69 11.00 -10.73
N ASN A 199 -2.36 12.11 -11.40
CA ASN A 199 -2.78 13.45 -10.95
C ASN A 199 -4.31 13.61 -10.90
N LYS A 200 -5.02 12.82 -11.72
CA LYS A 200 -6.49 12.78 -11.74
C LYS A 200 -7.07 11.67 -10.86
N GLY A 201 -6.25 10.95 -10.09
CA GLY A 201 -6.65 9.87 -9.17
C GLY A 201 -7.21 8.62 -9.87
N ILE A 202 -6.83 8.37 -11.11
CA ILE A 202 -7.18 7.12 -11.83
C ILE A 202 -6.11 6.07 -11.52
N ASN A 203 -6.53 4.80 -11.45
CA ASN A 203 -5.64 3.69 -11.18
C ASN A 203 -4.77 3.39 -12.41
N CYS A 204 -3.68 2.67 -12.21
CA CYS A 204 -2.86 2.19 -13.31
C CYS A 204 -2.21 0.85 -13.00
N THR A 205 -2.16 0.01 -14.03
CA THR A 205 -1.37 -1.24 -14.06
C THR A 205 -0.35 -1.12 -15.19
N LEU A 206 0.65 -2.00 -15.23
CA LEU A 206 1.63 -2.05 -16.32
C LEU A 206 2.03 -3.50 -16.57
N HIS A 207 1.97 -3.98 -17.82
CA HIS A 207 2.67 -5.19 -18.21
C HIS A 207 4.16 -4.97 -18.00
N SER A 208 4.80 -5.79 -17.17
CA SER A 208 6.20 -5.57 -16.85
C SER A 208 6.91 -6.81 -16.31
N GLY A 209 8.15 -7.00 -16.73
CA GLY A 209 8.97 -8.14 -16.34
C GLY A 209 8.55 -9.46 -17.01
N GLU A 210 7.92 -9.34 -18.18
CA GLU A 210 7.47 -10.40 -19.08
C GLU A 210 8.56 -10.75 -20.10
N ASP A 211 9.12 -9.75 -20.80
CA ASP A 211 10.13 -9.92 -21.88
C ASP A 211 11.40 -9.08 -21.62
N SER A 212 11.68 -8.81 -20.33
CA SER A 212 12.88 -8.10 -19.88
C SER A 212 13.24 -8.52 -18.46
N ASN A 213 14.18 -7.82 -17.83
CA ASN A 213 14.64 -8.10 -16.47
C ASN A 213 13.91 -7.24 -15.41
N TRP A 214 14.24 -7.46 -14.14
CA TRP A 214 13.62 -6.78 -12.99
C TRP A 214 13.66 -5.25 -13.04
N THR A 215 14.58 -4.63 -13.80
CA THR A 215 14.66 -3.18 -13.97
C THR A 215 13.45 -2.60 -14.70
N SER A 216 12.82 -3.35 -15.61
CA SER A 216 11.59 -2.89 -16.26
C SER A 216 10.44 -2.78 -15.25
N VAL A 217 10.33 -3.75 -14.33
CA VAL A 217 9.35 -3.69 -13.23
C VAL A 217 9.64 -2.51 -12.31
N ALA A 218 10.93 -2.29 -11.99
CA ALA A 218 11.35 -1.14 -11.20
C ALA A 218 10.98 0.19 -11.89
N ASP A 219 11.19 0.32 -13.21
CA ASP A 219 10.78 1.51 -13.98
C ASP A 219 9.26 1.72 -13.90
N SER A 220 8.47 0.65 -14.05
CA SER A 220 7.02 0.69 -13.98
C SER A 220 6.51 1.14 -12.61
N ILE A 221 7.13 0.67 -11.52
CA ILE A 221 6.78 1.09 -10.15
C ILE A 221 7.26 2.53 -9.89
N HIS A 222 8.53 2.85 -10.17
CA HIS A 222 9.18 4.06 -9.68
C HIS A 222 8.94 5.29 -10.56
N HIS A 223 8.83 5.11 -11.87
CA HIS A 223 8.59 6.18 -12.84
C HIS A 223 7.12 6.28 -13.26
N CYS A 224 6.43 5.15 -13.43
CA CYS A 224 5.03 5.12 -13.82
C CYS A 224 4.05 4.97 -12.64
N GLY A 225 4.53 4.71 -11.43
CA GLY A 225 3.68 4.66 -10.23
C GLY A 225 2.64 3.54 -10.30
N ALA A 226 3.03 2.38 -10.84
CA ALA A 226 2.16 1.21 -10.99
C ALA A 226 1.45 0.85 -9.67
N HIS A 227 0.13 0.65 -9.75
CA HIS A 227 -0.64 0.11 -8.62
C HIS A 227 -0.71 -1.41 -8.64
N ARG A 228 -0.58 -2.01 -9.83
CA ARG A 228 -0.45 -3.46 -10.07
C ARG A 228 0.59 -3.68 -11.15
N ILE A 229 1.18 -4.88 -11.18
CA ILE A 229 2.12 -5.32 -12.20
C ILE A 229 1.54 -6.52 -12.95
N GLY A 230 1.38 -6.37 -14.26
CA GLY A 230 1.06 -7.45 -15.19
C GLY A 230 2.26 -8.36 -15.40
N HIS A 231 2.07 -9.67 -15.28
CA HIS A 231 3.10 -10.73 -15.30
C HIS A 231 4.05 -10.69 -14.08
N GLY A 232 4.94 -9.70 -14.02
CA GLY A 232 5.86 -9.50 -12.88
C GLY A 232 6.84 -10.65 -12.64
N ILE A 233 7.09 -11.52 -13.62
CA ILE A 233 7.96 -12.70 -13.47
C ILE A 233 9.37 -12.30 -13.08
N ALA A 234 9.89 -11.22 -13.69
CA ALA A 234 11.26 -10.78 -13.46
C ALA A 234 11.50 -10.26 -12.03
N ILE A 235 10.46 -10.00 -11.22
CA ILE A 235 10.63 -9.61 -9.80
C ILE A 235 11.47 -10.65 -9.04
N GLN A 236 11.35 -11.94 -9.37
CA GLN A 236 12.10 -13.01 -8.73
C GLN A 236 13.62 -12.87 -8.83
N GLN A 237 14.13 -12.11 -9.80
CA GLN A 237 15.55 -11.86 -10.03
C GLN A 237 16.15 -10.86 -9.03
N ASN A 238 15.31 -10.15 -8.26
CA ASN A 238 15.74 -9.14 -7.30
C ASN A 238 14.89 -9.21 -6.01
N GLU A 239 15.48 -9.77 -4.95
CA GLU A 239 14.83 -9.91 -3.63
C GLU A 239 14.46 -8.57 -2.99
N GLU A 240 15.20 -7.50 -3.25
CA GLU A 240 14.88 -6.18 -2.69
C GLU A 240 13.63 -5.59 -3.35
N LEU A 241 13.47 -5.80 -4.65
CA LEU A 241 12.27 -5.43 -5.38
C LEU A 241 11.07 -6.28 -4.93
N LEU A 242 11.24 -7.59 -4.72
CA LEU A 242 10.18 -8.43 -4.17
C LEU A 242 9.74 -7.92 -2.79
N ASN A 243 10.69 -7.66 -1.89
CA ASN A 243 10.40 -7.08 -0.59
C ASN A 243 9.70 -5.73 -0.70
N HIS A 244 10.09 -4.89 -1.67
CA HIS A 244 9.41 -3.63 -1.94
C HIS A 244 7.96 -3.83 -2.35
N VAL A 245 7.70 -4.74 -3.30
CA VAL A 245 6.36 -5.10 -3.80
C VAL A 245 5.47 -5.62 -2.68
N VAL A 246 5.98 -6.53 -1.84
CA VAL A 246 5.29 -7.05 -0.65
C VAL A 246 5.00 -5.93 0.35
N ASN A 247 5.99 -5.08 0.64
CA ASN A 247 5.85 -4.00 1.62
C ASN A 247 4.84 -2.94 1.18
N ARG A 248 4.81 -2.65 -0.12
CA ARG A 248 3.85 -1.74 -0.77
C ARG A 248 2.50 -2.38 -1.04
N ARG A 249 2.38 -3.70 -0.87
CA ARG A 249 1.19 -4.49 -1.24
C ARG A 249 0.79 -4.26 -2.70
N ILE A 250 1.77 -4.17 -3.60
CA ILE A 250 1.53 -4.05 -5.04
C ILE A 250 1.13 -5.44 -5.55
N PRO A 251 -0.10 -5.63 -6.06
CA PRO A 251 -0.51 -6.90 -6.62
C PRO A 251 0.25 -7.27 -7.90
N ILE A 252 0.50 -8.57 -8.06
CA ILE A 252 1.10 -9.17 -9.25
C ILE A 252 0.05 -10.02 -9.96
N GLU A 253 -0.14 -9.80 -11.25
CA GLU A 253 -1.06 -10.55 -12.10
C GLU A 253 -0.25 -11.64 -12.80
N CYS A 254 -0.39 -12.88 -12.36
CA CYS A 254 0.39 -14.02 -12.79
C CYS A 254 -0.33 -14.76 -13.93
N CYS A 255 0.27 -14.77 -15.12
CA CYS A 255 -0.28 -15.39 -16.33
C CYS A 255 0.62 -16.57 -16.75
N ILE A 256 0.46 -17.71 -16.08
CA ILE A 256 1.45 -18.81 -16.08
C ILE A 256 1.65 -19.38 -17.48
N THR A 257 0.56 -19.72 -18.17
CA THR A 257 0.64 -20.31 -19.51
C THR A 257 1.17 -19.32 -20.54
N SER A 258 0.71 -18.05 -20.50
CA SER A 258 1.24 -16.98 -21.38
C SER A 258 2.76 -16.86 -21.20
N ASN A 259 3.24 -16.81 -19.96
CA ASN A 259 4.66 -16.71 -19.63
C ASN A 259 5.51 -17.88 -20.13
N TYR A 260 4.94 -19.09 -20.15
CA TYR A 260 5.59 -20.25 -20.74
C TYR A 260 5.62 -20.17 -22.27
N GLN A 261 4.49 -19.81 -22.90
CA GLN A 261 4.36 -19.73 -24.37
C GLN A 261 5.26 -18.65 -24.97
N ILE A 262 5.43 -17.50 -24.30
CA ILE A 262 6.32 -16.42 -24.74
C ILE A 262 7.80 -16.64 -24.36
N LYS A 263 8.15 -17.78 -23.75
CA LYS A 263 9.53 -18.13 -23.33
C LYS A 263 10.15 -17.25 -22.25
N ALA A 264 9.31 -16.60 -21.44
CA ALA A 264 9.78 -15.93 -20.23
C ALA A 264 10.19 -16.94 -19.13
N ILE A 265 9.62 -18.15 -19.16
CA ILE A 265 10.01 -19.31 -18.35
C ILE A 265 10.07 -20.56 -19.24
N SER A 266 10.85 -21.58 -18.83
CA SER A 266 11.05 -22.79 -19.65
C SER A 266 9.95 -23.82 -19.46
N ASN A 267 9.22 -23.79 -18.35
CA ASN A 267 8.07 -24.64 -18.06
C ASN A 267 7.25 -24.04 -16.90
N ALA A 268 6.01 -24.51 -16.71
CA ALA A 268 5.10 -23.97 -15.71
C ALA A 268 5.65 -24.02 -14.26
N SER A 269 6.48 -25.02 -13.92
CA SER A 269 7.01 -25.17 -12.55
C SER A 269 8.07 -24.12 -12.17
N GLU A 270 8.64 -23.42 -13.16
CA GLU A 270 9.57 -22.30 -12.95
C GLU A 270 8.85 -20.98 -12.65
N HIS A 271 7.53 -20.92 -12.79
CA HIS A 271 6.79 -19.69 -12.53
C HIS A 271 6.87 -19.28 -11.04
N PRO A 272 7.20 -18.03 -10.69
CA PRO A 272 7.52 -17.62 -9.31
C PRO A 272 6.29 -17.42 -8.41
N ILE A 273 5.09 -17.80 -8.83
CA ILE A 273 3.83 -17.53 -8.10
C ILE A 273 3.84 -18.10 -6.68
N ARG A 274 4.37 -19.32 -6.49
CA ARG A 274 4.51 -19.95 -5.18
C ARG A 274 5.43 -19.14 -4.28
N LYS A 275 6.63 -18.80 -4.79
CA LYS A 275 7.61 -17.94 -4.10
C LYS A 275 6.99 -16.61 -3.70
N TYR A 276 6.25 -15.96 -4.61
CA TYR A 276 5.58 -14.69 -4.34
C TYR A 276 4.53 -14.82 -3.25
N PHE A 277 3.66 -15.83 -3.32
CA PHE A 277 2.65 -16.07 -2.29
C PHE A 277 3.30 -16.32 -0.93
N ASP A 278 4.33 -17.16 -0.86
CA ASP A 278 5.05 -17.48 0.39
C ASP A 278 5.79 -16.26 0.97
N SER A 279 6.25 -15.36 0.10
CA SER A 279 6.87 -14.09 0.51
C SER A 279 5.85 -13.06 1.01
N GLY A 280 4.55 -13.36 0.94
CA GLY A 280 3.47 -12.45 1.33
C GLY A 280 3.03 -11.48 0.25
N ALA A 281 3.42 -11.69 -1.00
CA ALA A 281 2.94 -10.87 -2.12
C ALA A 281 1.48 -11.18 -2.42
N ILE A 282 0.75 -10.15 -2.84
CA ILE A 282 -0.63 -10.30 -3.31
C ILE A 282 -0.54 -10.73 -4.77
N VAL A 283 -0.92 -11.98 -5.05
CA VAL A 283 -0.88 -12.54 -6.41
C VAL A 283 -2.29 -12.86 -6.89
N SER A 284 -2.53 -12.68 -8.17
CA SER A 284 -3.78 -13.03 -8.85
C SER A 284 -3.47 -13.88 -10.08
N ILE A 285 -4.21 -14.97 -10.28
CA ILE A 285 -4.07 -15.81 -11.48
C ILE A 285 -4.95 -15.20 -12.58
N CYS A 286 -4.40 -15.07 -13.79
CA CYS A 286 -5.05 -14.46 -14.95
C CYS A 286 -4.71 -15.20 -16.25
N CYS A 287 -5.52 -15.04 -17.30
CA CYS A 287 -5.25 -15.67 -18.60
C CYS A 287 -4.44 -14.81 -19.57
N ASP A 288 -4.49 -13.48 -19.44
CA ASP A 288 -3.95 -12.52 -20.41
C ASP A 288 -4.67 -12.57 -21.77
N ASN A 289 -4.48 -13.64 -22.56
CA ASN A 289 -5.07 -13.80 -23.90
C ASN A 289 -5.68 -15.20 -24.07
N CYS A 290 -6.98 -15.36 -23.78
CA CYS A 290 -7.59 -16.70 -23.72
C CYS A 290 -7.54 -17.44 -25.06
N THR A 291 -7.72 -16.72 -26.17
CA THR A 291 -7.75 -17.31 -27.51
C THR A 291 -6.33 -17.69 -27.94
N MET A 292 -5.38 -16.76 -27.84
CA MET A 292 -3.99 -17.00 -28.24
C MET A 292 -3.37 -18.11 -27.40
N SER A 293 -3.60 -18.10 -26.08
CA SER A 293 -3.08 -19.14 -25.20
C SER A 293 -3.89 -20.43 -25.20
N ASN A 294 -5.10 -20.43 -25.78
CA ASN A 294 -6.06 -21.54 -25.76
C ASN A 294 -6.32 -22.10 -24.35
N ILE A 295 -6.64 -21.21 -23.41
CA ILE A 295 -6.84 -21.53 -21.99
C ILE A 295 -8.12 -20.90 -21.45
N THR A 296 -8.50 -21.36 -20.25
CA THR A 296 -9.54 -20.77 -19.41
C THR A 296 -8.94 -20.40 -18.07
N LEU A 297 -9.61 -19.52 -17.32
CA LEU A 297 -9.12 -19.12 -16.00
C LEU A 297 -9.18 -20.29 -15.03
N SER A 298 -10.23 -21.11 -15.07
CA SER A 298 -10.27 -22.34 -14.28
C SER A 298 -9.13 -23.31 -14.64
N GLY A 299 -8.72 -23.34 -15.91
CA GLY A 299 -7.54 -24.06 -16.37
C GLY A 299 -6.25 -23.54 -15.72
N GLU A 300 -6.03 -22.23 -15.69
CA GLU A 300 -4.87 -21.62 -15.02
C GLU A 300 -4.86 -21.90 -13.51
N TYR A 301 -6.02 -21.84 -12.85
CA TYR A 301 -6.14 -22.24 -11.45
C TYR A 301 -5.78 -23.71 -11.25
N LYS A 302 -6.26 -24.61 -12.12
CA LYS A 302 -5.92 -26.04 -12.05
C LYS A 302 -4.41 -26.26 -12.23
N LEU A 303 -3.82 -25.61 -13.23
CA LEU A 303 -2.38 -25.65 -13.48
C LEU A 303 -1.59 -25.17 -12.26
N ALA A 304 -1.99 -24.05 -11.64
CA ALA A 304 -1.32 -23.53 -10.46
C ALA A 304 -1.46 -24.49 -9.26
N ILE A 305 -2.64 -25.05 -9.02
CA ILE A 305 -2.89 -26.01 -7.93
C ILE A 305 -2.04 -27.27 -8.10
N ASP A 306 -2.04 -27.86 -9.30
CA ASP A 306 -1.32 -29.10 -9.57
C ASP A 306 0.19 -28.92 -9.52
N THR A 307 0.68 -27.80 -10.06
CA THR A 307 2.11 -27.52 -10.17
C THR A 307 2.73 -27.07 -8.84
N PHE A 308 2.02 -26.24 -8.08
CA PHE A 308 2.53 -25.58 -6.87
C PHE A 308 1.85 -26.03 -5.57
N ASN A 309 0.98 -27.03 -5.65
CA ASN A 309 0.32 -27.66 -4.50
C ASN A 309 -0.48 -26.68 -3.63
N PHE A 310 -1.14 -25.69 -4.24
CA PHE A 310 -2.01 -24.75 -3.52
C PHE A 310 -3.16 -25.47 -2.84
N LYS A 311 -3.28 -25.32 -1.52
CA LYS A 311 -4.34 -25.93 -0.71
C LYS A 311 -5.64 -25.15 -0.79
N VAL A 312 -6.75 -25.75 -0.35
CA VAL A 312 -8.09 -25.13 -0.35
C VAL A 312 -8.09 -23.73 0.26
N GLU A 313 -7.45 -23.56 1.42
CA GLU A 313 -7.34 -22.26 2.08
C GLU A 313 -6.59 -21.22 1.23
N GLU A 314 -5.55 -21.65 0.52
CA GLU A 314 -4.73 -20.80 -0.32
C GLU A 314 -5.44 -20.48 -1.63
N VAL A 315 -6.22 -21.42 -2.19
CA VAL A 315 -7.08 -21.16 -3.34
C VAL A 315 -8.14 -20.11 -2.98
N ILE A 316 -8.76 -20.19 -1.81
CA ILE A 316 -9.69 -19.13 -1.34
C ILE A 316 -8.93 -17.81 -1.13
N ARG A 317 -7.68 -17.85 -0.65
CA ARG A 317 -6.82 -16.66 -0.55
C ARG A 317 -6.53 -16.05 -1.92
N LEU A 318 -6.12 -16.85 -2.92
CA LEU A 318 -5.84 -16.42 -4.29
C LEU A 318 -7.07 -15.75 -4.92
N ILE A 319 -8.25 -16.36 -4.73
CA ILE A 319 -9.52 -15.77 -5.16
C ILE A 319 -9.72 -14.40 -4.50
N ASP A 320 -9.62 -14.32 -3.16
CA ASP A 320 -9.78 -13.05 -2.45
C ASP A 320 -8.72 -12.00 -2.85
N TYR A 321 -7.49 -12.41 -3.13
CA TYR A 321 -6.43 -11.53 -3.64
C TYR A 321 -6.80 -10.92 -4.99
N SER A 322 -7.37 -11.70 -5.93
CA SER A 322 -7.90 -11.15 -7.18
C SER A 322 -8.99 -10.09 -6.92
N PHE A 323 -9.96 -10.37 -6.05
CA PHE A 323 -10.98 -9.36 -5.74
C PHE A 323 -10.45 -8.15 -4.95
N ALA A 324 -9.51 -8.35 -4.03
CA ALA A 324 -8.87 -7.28 -3.27
C ALA A 324 -8.08 -6.33 -4.18
N SER A 325 -7.45 -6.89 -5.20
CA SER A 325 -6.63 -6.19 -6.18
C SER A 325 -7.44 -5.51 -7.28
N SER A 326 -8.74 -5.79 -7.39
CA SER A 326 -9.61 -5.11 -8.36
C SER A 326 -9.58 -3.58 -8.21
N PHE A 327 -9.79 -2.85 -9.29
CA PHE A 327 -9.84 -1.39 -9.28
C PHE A 327 -11.25 -0.82 -9.07
N ILE A 328 -12.24 -1.67 -8.73
CA ILE A 328 -13.61 -1.21 -8.41
C ILE A 328 -13.67 -0.40 -7.12
N ASP A 329 -14.77 0.33 -6.99
CA ASP A 329 -15.06 1.15 -5.83
C ASP A 329 -15.06 0.34 -4.52
N PRO A 330 -14.48 0.89 -3.43
CA PRO A 330 -14.28 0.15 -2.19
C PRO A 330 -15.55 -0.50 -1.60
N PRO A 331 -16.73 0.16 -1.53
CA PRO A 331 -17.93 -0.47 -1.01
C PRO A 331 -18.35 -1.71 -1.81
N LEU A 332 -18.31 -1.61 -3.15
CA LEU A 332 -18.62 -2.73 -4.04
C LEU A 332 -17.57 -3.83 -3.89
N LYS A 333 -16.28 -3.46 -3.81
CA LYS A 333 -15.17 -4.40 -3.59
C LYS A 333 -15.38 -5.26 -2.36
N ILE A 334 -15.69 -4.65 -1.21
CA ILE A 334 -15.89 -5.39 0.03
C ILE A 334 -17.07 -6.36 -0.10
N ASN A 335 -18.18 -5.92 -0.70
CA ASN A 335 -19.36 -6.76 -0.87
C ASN A 335 -19.06 -7.96 -1.77
N ILE A 336 -18.42 -7.75 -2.93
CA ILE A 336 -18.08 -8.84 -3.85
C ILE A 336 -17.07 -9.79 -3.21
N ARG A 337 -16.06 -9.30 -2.48
CA ARG A 337 -15.13 -10.16 -1.71
C ARG A 337 -15.87 -11.05 -0.71
N ARG A 338 -16.86 -10.49 0.00
CA ARG A 338 -17.66 -11.25 0.97
C ARG A 338 -18.50 -12.33 0.32
N GLU A 339 -19.22 -11.99 -0.74
CA GLU A 339 -20.06 -12.94 -1.47
C GLU A 339 -19.21 -14.04 -2.12
N SER A 340 -18.07 -13.65 -2.70
CA SER A 340 -17.10 -14.59 -3.26
C SER A 340 -16.56 -15.56 -2.20
N PHE A 341 -16.12 -15.05 -1.05
CA PHE A 341 -15.67 -15.88 0.06
C PHE A 341 -16.74 -16.89 0.52
N LYS A 342 -17.97 -16.42 0.76
CA LYS A 342 -19.08 -17.27 1.21
C LYS A 342 -19.39 -18.37 0.21
N LYS A 343 -19.46 -18.02 -1.07
CA LYS A 343 -19.73 -18.99 -2.15
C LYS A 343 -18.59 -20.00 -2.30
N ALA A 344 -17.32 -19.55 -2.29
CA ALA A 344 -16.17 -20.45 -2.34
C ALA A 344 -16.15 -21.42 -1.15
N LEU A 345 -16.34 -20.91 0.07
CA LEU A 345 -16.41 -21.71 1.29
C LEU A 345 -17.53 -22.77 1.21
N LYS A 346 -18.73 -22.35 0.76
CA LYS A 346 -19.88 -23.27 0.58
C LYS A 346 -19.58 -24.37 -0.44
N ILE A 347 -18.95 -24.04 -1.56
CA ILE A 347 -18.60 -25.01 -2.61
C ILE A 347 -17.63 -26.06 -2.06
N PHE A 348 -16.55 -25.64 -1.41
CA PHE A 348 -15.58 -26.58 -0.82
C PHE A 348 -16.21 -27.45 0.27
N GLN A 349 -16.98 -26.85 1.19
CA GLN A 349 -17.63 -27.57 2.29
C GLN A 349 -18.66 -28.59 1.77
N THR A 350 -19.51 -28.20 0.81
CA THR A 350 -20.55 -29.09 0.24
C THR A 350 -19.94 -30.28 -0.52
N ASN A 351 -18.74 -30.09 -1.10
CA ASN A 351 -18.03 -31.13 -1.83
C ASN A 351 -17.02 -31.92 -0.97
N GLY A 352 -17.04 -31.75 0.35
CA GLY A 352 -16.26 -32.56 1.30
C GLY A 352 -14.77 -32.24 1.36
N TYR A 353 -14.36 -31.04 0.96
CA TYR A 353 -12.98 -30.57 1.10
C TYR A 353 -12.67 -30.14 2.53
N ASP A 354 -11.43 -30.32 2.96
CA ASP A 354 -10.97 -29.81 4.25
C ASP A 354 -10.86 -28.28 4.21
N ILE A 355 -11.53 -27.62 5.16
CA ILE A 355 -11.55 -26.17 5.34
C ILE A 355 -10.88 -25.75 6.66
N SER A 356 -10.22 -26.67 7.36
CA SER A 356 -9.53 -26.42 8.64
C SER A 356 -8.59 -25.22 8.56
N GLY A 357 -7.77 -25.14 7.51
CA GLY A 357 -6.85 -24.03 7.29
C GLY A 357 -7.53 -22.66 7.11
N VAL A 358 -8.74 -22.63 6.55
CA VAL A 358 -9.56 -21.39 6.46
C VAL A 358 -9.94 -20.89 7.85
N ILE A 359 -10.26 -21.81 8.77
CA ILE A 359 -10.59 -21.51 10.17
C ILE A 359 -9.35 -21.01 10.91
N GLU A 360 -8.18 -21.61 10.68
CA GLU A 360 -6.91 -21.15 11.24
C GLU A 360 -6.59 -19.71 10.80
N ASN A 361 -6.91 -19.39 9.55
CA ASN A 361 -6.71 -18.07 8.94
C ASN A 361 -7.91 -17.10 9.09
N LYS A 362 -8.88 -17.38 9.98
CA LYS A 362 -10.12 -16.59 10.13
C LYS A 362 -9.89 -15.09 10.38
N PHE A 363 -8.80 -14.74 11.07
CA PHE A 363 -8.48 -13.35 11.40
C PHE A 363 -8.20 -12.49 10.16
N TYR A 364 -7.63 -13.06 9.09
CA TYR A 364 -7.42 -12.31 7.85
C TYR A 364 -8.77 -11.83 7.28
N TYR A 365 -9.73 -12.74 7.11
CA TYR A 365 -11.01 -12.42 6.47
C TYR A 365 -11.82 -11.47 7.34
N PHE A 366 -11.69 -11.62 8.64
CA PHE A 366 -12.28 -10.68 9.56
C PHE A 366 -11.69 -9.27 9.41
N GLU A 367 -10.37 -9.14 9.34
CA GLU A 367 -9.72 -7.83 9.28
C GLU A 367 -9.90 -7.14 7.92
N GLU A 368 -9.73 -7.89 6.85
CA GLU A 368 -9.76 -7.39 5.49
C GLU A 368 -11.20 -7.09 5.02
N ILE A 369 -12.15 -7.97 5.36
CA ILE A 369 -13.52 -7.90 4.87
C ILE A 369 -14.59 -8.02 5.96
N GLY A 370 -14.26 -8.08 7.24
CA GLY A 370 -15.24 -8.05 8.33
C GLY A 370 -16.12 -9.30 8.39
N LEU A 371 -15.64 -10.45 7.92
CA LEU A 371 -16.36 -11.73 8.00
C LEU A 371 -15.88 -12.56 9.17
N ASP A 372 -16.84 -13.04 9.97
CA ASP A 372 -16.60 -14.08 10.96
C ASP A 372 -16.72 -15.45 10.29
N VAL A 373 -15.57 -16.07 10.00
CA VAL A 373 -15.51 -17.38 9.33
C VAL A 373 -16.26 -18.46 10.11
N GLU A 374 -16.17 -18.48 11.43
CA GLU A 374 -16.82 -19.52 12.24
C GLU A 374 -18.34 -19.39 12.20
N LEU A 375 -18.83 -18.15 12.27
CA LEU A 375 -20.26 -17.86 12.11
C LEU A 375 -20.76 -18.21 10.71
N GLU A 376 -20.00 -17.91 9.65
CA GLU A 376 -20.37 -18.26 8.28
C GLU A 376 -20.42 -19.78 8.06
N ILE A 377 -19.48 -20.54 8.65
CA ILE A 377 -19.51 -22.02 8.63
C ILE A 377 -20.76 -22.55 9.33
N GLN A 378 -21.10 -22.00 10.51
CA GLN A 378 -22.32 -22.37 11.24
C GLN A 378 -23.59 -22.04 10.45
N ASN A 379 -23.63 -20.88 9.78
CA ASN A 379 -24.76 -20.46 8.96
C ASN A 379 -24.93 -21.33 7.70
N ASN A 380 -23.82 -21.71 7.05
CA ASN A 380 -23.84 -22.64 5.91
C ASN A 380 -24.40 -24.01 6.30
N LEU A 381 -24.09 -24.51 7.50
CA LEU A 381 -24.67 -25.75 8.02
C LEU A 381 -26.17 -25.61 8.31
N ALA A 382 -26.64 -24.42 8.68
CA ALA A 382 -28.03 -24.14 9.04
C ALA A 382 -28.91 -23.65 7.86
N ASN A 383 -28.35 -23.41 6.67
CA ASN A 383 -29.03 -22.75 5.53
C ASN A 383 -29.75 -21.44 5.90
N ASN A 384 -29.28 -20.71 6.92
CA ASN A 384 -29.92 -19.48 7.38
C ASN A 384 -29.19 -18.24 6.87
N PHE A 385 -29.93 -17.33 6.23
CA PHE A 385 -29.49 -15.95 6.04
C PHE A 385 -29.60 -15.23 7.39
N SER A 386 -28.49 -15.08 8.12
CA SER A 386 -28.43 -14.11 9.21
C SER A 386 -27.77 -12.85 8.67
N LEU A 387 -28.49 -11.73 8.66
CA LEU A 387 -27.85 -10.42 8.77
C LEU A 387 -27.02 -10.54 10.04
N GLY A 388 -25.69 -10.63 9.88
CA GLY A 388 -24.75 -10.94 10.96
C GLY A 388 -25.24 -10.20 12.19
N LYS A 389 -25.66 -10.97 13.22
CA LYS A 389 -26.34 -10.40 14.38
C LYS A 389 -25.56 -9.13 14.71
N ASN A 390 -26.23 -7.97 14.68
CA ASN A 390 -25.74 -6.83 15.43
C ASN A 390 -25.82 -7.30 16.87
N VAL A 391 -24.84 -8.12 17.28
CA VAL A 391 -24.60 -8.42 18.67
C VAL A 391 -24.33 -7.03 19.19
N ILE A 392 -25.31 -6.47 19.87
CA ILE A 392 -25.14 -5.27 20.66
C ILE A 392 -24.13 -5.71 21.72
N ARG A 393 -22.85 -5.63 21.36
CA ARG A 393 -21.76 -5.93 22.26
C ARG A 393 -21.66 -4.68 23.09
N ASN A 394 -22.15 -4.78 24.33
CA ASN A 394 -21.80 -3.85 25.38
C ASN A 394 -20.29 -3.98 25.61
N TYR A 395 -19.50 -3.34 24.74
CA TYR A 395 -18.11 -3.14 25.02
C TYR A 395 -18.03 -2.22 26.25
N PRO A 396 -17.13 -2.50 27.20
CA PRO A 396 -16.93 -1.62 28.33
C PRO A 396 -16.53 -0.23 27.86
N GLN A 397 -16.83 0.78 28.66
CA GLN A 397 -16.37 2.13 28.40
C GLN A 397 -14.85 2.13 28.28
N ILE A 398 -14.32 2.69 27.19
CA ILE A 398 -12.87 2.85 27.03
C ILE A 398 -12.38 3.84 28.08
N THR A 399 -11.55 3.38 29.01
CA THR A 399 -10.91 4.16 30.08
C THR A 399 -9.44 4.45 29.74
N LEU A 400 -8.84 5.42 30.42
CA LEU A 400 -7.41 5.68 30.30
C LEU A 400 -6.58 4.49 30.79
N GLU A 401 -6.95 3.89 31.93
CA GLU A 401 -6.29 2.72 32.51
C GLU A 401 -6.23 1.53 31.54
N LEU A 402 -7.31 1.31 30.77
CA LEU A 402 -7.35 0.27 29.75
C LEU A 402 -6.32 0.53 28.65
N LEU A 403 -6.19 1.78 28.19
CA LEU A 403 -5.22 2.16 27.17
C LEU A 403 -3.77 2.14 27.69
N GLU A 404 -3.55 2.45 28.97
CA GLU A 404 -2.23 2.41 29.61
C GLU A 404 -1.63 1.00 29.62
N ASN A 405 -2.48 -0.02 29.79
CA ASN A 405 -2.05 -1.41 29.88
C ASN A 405 -2.01 -2.16 28.54
N LEU A 406 -2.70 -1.67 27.50
CA LEU A 406 -2.63 -2.28 26.16
C LEU A 406 -1.26 -2.07 25.50
N PRO A 407 -0.76 -3.05 24.72
CA PRO A 407 0.49 -2.91 23.98
C PRO A 407 0.38 -1.77 22.97
N LYS A 408 1.42 -0.94 22.90
CA LYS A 408 1.49 0.21 22.01
C LYS A 408 2.70 0.14 21.10
N SER A 409 2.64 0.89 20.01
CA SER A 409 3.76 1.12 19.13
C SER A 409 3.81 2.61 18.76
N ASP A 410 4.96 3.06 18.29
CA ASP A 410 5.19 4.46 17.97
C ASP A 410 6.12 4.59 16.76
N LEU A 411 5.59 5.02 15.62
CA LEU A 411 6.32 5.05 14.35
C LEU A 411 7.00 6.39 14.04
N HIS A 412 6.90 7.37 14.94
CA HIS A 412 7.57 8.67 14.75
C HIS A 412 7.91 9.26 16.12
N CYS A 413 8.81 8.59 16.83
CA CYS A 413 9.42 9.13 18.02
C CYS A 413 10.68 9.90 17.63
N ARG A 414 10.62 11.23 17.57
CA ARG A 414 11.85 12.01 17.31
C ARG A 414 12.82 11.91 18.49
N PHE A 415 14.10 11.72 18.22
CA PHE A 415 15.13 11.72 19.25
C PHE A 415 15.13 13.02 20.07
N ASP A 416 15.14 14.19 19.41
CA ASP A 416 15.06 15.51 20.05
C ASP A 416 13.73 15.79 20.77
N GLY A 417 12.71 14.98 20.50
CA GLY A 417 11.40 15.12 21.09
C GLY A 417 11.09 14.11 22.19
N GLY A 418 11.64 12.91 22.08
CA GLY A 418 11.31 11.76 22.90
C GLY A 418 11.97 11.76 24.27
N VAL A 419 13.01 12.58 24.45
CA VAL A 419 13.67 12.76 25.75
C VAL A 419 12.72 13.48 26.71
N SER A 420 12.54 12.92 27.89
CA SER A 420 11.72 13.48 28.96
C SER A 420 12.23 14.85 29.40
N ILE A 421 11.30 15.71 29.86
CA ILE A 421 11.68 17.04 30.36
C ILE A 421 12.60 16.92 31.60
N GLU A 422 12.42 15.87 32.39
CA GLU A 422 13.26 15.51 33.53
C GLU A 422 14.70 15.20 33.09
N GLN A 423 14.90 14.42 32.04
CA GLN A 423 16.23 14.13 31.51
C GLN A 423 16.89 15.35 30.87
N ILE A 424 16.11 16.20 30.16
CA ILE A 424 16.64 17.46 29.63
C ILE A 424 17.11 18.38 30.77
N TRP A 425 16.33 18.48 31.85
CA TRP A 425 16.74 19.23 33.04
C TRP A 425 18.00 18.65 33.69
N ASN A 426 18.13 17.33 33.75
CA ASN A 426 19.35 16.68 34.24
C ASN A 426 20.58 17.10 33.41
N GLU A 427 20.48 17.22 32.09
CA GLU A 427 21.59 17.75 31.26
C GLU A 427 21.91 19.23 31.56
N VAL A 428 20.88 20.05 31.81
CA VAL A 428 21.06 21.45 32.25
C VAL A 428 21.88 21.50 33.55
N GLN A 429 21.57 20.63 34.52
CA GLN A 429 22.25 20.55 35.80
C GLN A 429 23.69 20.01 35.69
N LEU A 430 23.91 18.98 34.86
CA LEU A 430 25.24 18.40 34.61
C LEU A 430 26.18 19.40 33.95
N LEU A 431 25.66 20.25 33.05
CA LEU A 431 26.42 21.35 32.44
C LEU A 431 26.56 22.58 33.34
N GLY A 432 25.90 22.60 34.51
CA GLY A 432 25.93 23.72 35.45
C GLY A 432 25.30 25.01 34.89
N ILE A 433 24.36 24.89 33.96
CA ILE A 433 23.67 26.03 33.33
C ILE A 433 22.73 26.72 34.34
N ASP A 434 22.19 25.96 35.30
CA ASP A 434 21.37 26.44 36.40
C ASP A 434 22.17 27.11 37.53
N LYS A 435 23.48 26.84 37.63
CA LYS A 435 24.31 27.23 38.78
C LYS A 435 24.84 28.67 38.74
N CYS A 436 25.10 29.24 37.56
CA CYS A 436 25.60 30.61 37.46
C CYS A 436 25.11 31.34 36.20
N GLU A 437 24.91 32.65 36.32
CA GLU A 437 24.40 33.48 35.22
C GLU A 437 25.35 33.49 34.02
N LYS A 438 26.66 33.35 34.24
CA LYS A 438 27.68 33.32 33.18
C LYS A 438 27.55 32.07 32.29
N SER A 439 27.43 30.88 32.88
CA SER A 439 27.26 29.63 32.11
C SER A 439 25.94 29.64 31.36
N LYS A 440 24.88 30.19 31.96
CA LYS A 440 23.60 30.39 31.30
C LYS A 440 23.70 31.33 30.10
N GLN A 441 24.32 32.49 30.26
CA GLN A 441 24.52 33.43 29.16
C GLN A 441 25.37 32.82 28.03
N GLU A 442 26.40 32.05 28.37
CA GLU A 442 27.24 31.34 27.39
C GLU A 442 26.44 30.27 26.62
N PHE A 443 25.58 29.51 27.31
CA PHE A 443 24.67 28.57 26.67
C PHE A 443 23.67 29.28 25.74
N LEU A 444 23.04 30.36 26.20
CA LEU A 444 22.05 31.11 25.44
C LEU A 444 22.64 31.76 24.19
N LYS A 445 23.92 32.19 24.21
CA LYS A 445 24.63 32.70 23.03
C LYS A 445 24.71 31.69 21.87
N LYS A 446 24.59 30.39 22.16
CA LYS A 446 24.60 29.32 21.14
C LYS A 446 23.26 29.16 20.43
N LEU A 447 22.18 29.75 20.94
CA LEU A 447 20.87 29.72 20.31
C LEU A 447 20.83 30.67 19.11
N SER A 448 20.22 30.21 18.02
CA SER A 448 20.12 31.01 16.79
C SER A 448 19.01 32.06 16.86
N SER A 449 18.03 31.86 17.74
CA SER A 449 16.82 32.67 17.81
C SER A 449 17.04 34.04 18.45
N LYS A 450 16.36 35.08 17.94
CA LYS A 450 16.35 36.42 18.56
C LYS A 450 15.53 36.52 19.86
N HIS A 451 14.77 35.48 20.22
CA HIS A 451 13.86 35.46 21.37
C HIS A 451 14.52 34.95 22.67
N LEU A 452 15.78 35.31 22.88
CA LEU A 452 16.59 34.88 24.02
C LEU A 452 16.01 35.31 25.37
N ALA A 453 15.35 36.47 25.42
CA ALA A 453 14.91 37.10 26.66
C ALA A 453 13.95 36.23 27.49
N CYS A 454 13.04 35.48 26.85
CA CYS A 454 12.06 34.64 27.56
C CYS A 454 12.70 33.41 28.22
N TYR A 455 13.84 32.94 27.70
CA TYR A 455 14.52 31.73 28.18
C TYR A 455 15.72 32.03 29.07
N ALA A 456 16.11 33.30 29.21
CA ALA A 456 17.23 33.70 30.07
C ALA A 456 16.95 33.52 31.57
N ASN A 457 15.68 33.46 31.96
CA ASN A 457 15.31 33.71 33.36
C ASN A 457 14.80 32.49 34.14
N PHE A 458 15.02 31.25 33.70
CA PHE A 458 14.64 30.10 34.53
C PHE A 458 15.62 29.91 35.71
N LYS A 459 15.07 29.68 36.91
CA LYS A 459 15.80 29.48 38.16
C LYS A 459 15.68 28.05 38.69
N ASP A 460 14.59 27.38 38.35
CA ASP A 460 14.30 26.02 38.81
C ASP A 460 13.68 25.16 37.70
N PHE A 461 13.48 23.89 38.02
CA PHE A 461 12.85 22.94 37.11
C PHE A 461 11.43 23.36 36.69
N LYS A 462 10.67 24.02 37.56
CA LYS A 462 9.28 24.40 37.28
C LYS A 462 9.22 25.49 36.21
N GLU A 463 10.06 26.51 36.34
CA GLU A 463 10.21 27.57 35.34
C GLU A 463 10.74 27.00 34.02
N PHE A 464 11.80 26.17 34.07
CA PHE A 464 12.34 25.51 32.87
C PHE A 464 11.29 24.65 32.16
N LYS A 465 10.54 23.86 32.93
CA LYS A 465 9.43 23.03 32.43
C LYS A 465 8.36 23.90 31.79
N SER A 466 7.98 25.03 32.38
CA SER A 466 6.97 25.92 31.80
C SER A 466 7.39 26.57 30.47
N LEU A 467 8.70 26.71 30.25
CA LEU A 467 9.27 27.25 29.01
C LEU A 467 9.30 26.21 27.88
N ILE A 468 9.71 24.98 28.20
CA ILE A 468 9.88 23.91 27.21
C ILE A 468 8.58 23.15 26.97
N GLN A 469 7.77 22.96 28.01
CA GLN A 469 6.56 22.16 27.98
C GLN A 469 5.31 23.04 28.07
N SER A 470 4.50 23.07 27.01
CA SER A 470 3.25 23.85 26.98
C SER A 470 2.13 23.14 26.22
N SER A 471 0.89 23.31 26.70
CA SER A 471 -0.31 22.90 25.96
C SER A 471 -0.67 23.84 24.81
N SER A 472 -0.09 25.04 24.73
CA SER A 472 -0.42 26.10 23.76
C SER A 472 0.80 26.57 22.97
N HIS A 473 1.63 25.61 22.53
CA HIS A 473 2.82 25.89 21.74
C HIS A 473 2.54 26.57 20.40
N THR A 474 3.25 27.66 20.10
CA THR A 474 3.36 28.24 18.75
C THR A 474 4.50 27.58 17.95
N PRO A 475 4.51 27.69 16.60
CA PRO A 475 5.63 27.22 15.78
C PRO A 475 7.00 27.76 16.24
N GLN A 476 7.06 29.01 16.69
CA GLN A 476 8.28 29.66 17.18
C GLN A 476 8.75 29.05 18.50
N THR A 477 7.83 28.86 19.46
CA THR A 477 8.19 28.24 20.75
C THR A 477 8.68 26.81 20.56
N ILE A 478 8.03 26.02 19.70
CA ILE A 478 8.47 24.65 19.36
C ILE A 478 9.89 24.64 18.80
N ARG A 479 10.19 25.57 17.87
CA ARG A 479 11.52 25.67 17.28
C ARG A 479 12.57 25.98 18.34
N LEU A 480 12.30 26.93 19.21
CA LEU A 480 13.23 27.33 20.27
C LEU A 480 13.45 26.20 21.28
N SER A 481 12.40 25.52 21.73
CA SER A 481 12.53 24.36 22.63
C SER A 481 13.39 23.25 22.01
N LYS A 482 13.22 22.96 20.71
CA LYS A 482 14.10 22.02 19.99
C LYS A 482 15.54 22.49 19.90
N GLU A 483 15.78 23.77 19.64
CA GLU A 483 17.15 24.30 19.57
C GLU A 483 17.85 24.11 20.93
N ILE A 484 17.16 24.38 22.04
CA ILE A 484 17.66 24.13 23.39
C ILE A 484 17.95 22.65 23.61
N ILE A 485 16.99 21.76 23.32
CA ILE A 485 17.17 20.31 23.51
C ILE A 485 18.34 19.79 22.69
N ASN A 486 18.42 20.15 21.41
CA ASN A 486 19.51 19.72 20.55
C ASN A 486 20.87 20.20 21.08
N LEU A 487 20.99 21.45 21.55
CA LEU A 487 22.23 21.98 22.12
C LEU A 487 22.69 21.24 23.39
N LEU A 488 21.78 20.60 24.12
CA LEU A 488 22.08 19.82 25.32
C LEU A 488 22.50 18.36 25.00
N LEU A 489 22.40 17.93 23.74
CA LEU A 489 22.63 16.56 23.30
C LEU A 489 23.73 16.53 22.22
N GLN A 490 24.98 16.79 22.61
CA GLN A 490 26.12 16.97 21.69
C GLN A 490 27.34 16.09 21.99
N THR A 491 27.33 15.31 23.07
CA THR A 491 28.40 14.37 23.45
C THR A 491 27.88 12.94 23.45
N PRO A 492 28.76 11.92 23.30
CA PRO A 492 28.35 10.52 23.36
C PRO A 492 27.57 10.18 24.63
N GLU A 493 28.00 10.68 25.79
CA GLU A 493 27.36 10.39 27.07
C GLU A 493 25.95 11.01 27.16
N GLN A 494 25.77 12.22 26.62
CA GLN A 494 24.45 12.87 26.54
C GLN A 494 23.51 12.11 25.61
N ILE A 495 23.99 11.71 24.43
CA ILE A 495 23.21 10.95 23.45
C ILE A 495 22.79 9.59 24.05
N ASN A 496 23.70 8.90 24.73
CA ASN A 496 23.42 7.62 25.40
C ASN A 496 22.35 7.77 26.49
N ARG A 497 22.47 8.78 27.37
CA ARG A 497 21.46 9.03 28.42
C ARG A 497 20.10 9.40 27.83
N ALA A 498 20.06 10.21 26.78
CA ALA A 498 18.85 10.56 26.06
C ALA A 498 18.17 9.32 25.45
N PHE A 499 18.94 8.44 24.80
CA PHE A 499 18.42 7.19 24.25
C PHE A 499 17.84 6.30 25.36
N ASP A 500 18.59 6.09 26.45
CA ASP A 500 18.16 5.29 27.59
C ASP A 500 16.86 5.83 28.20
N ASP A 501 16.71 7.15 28.34
CA ASP A 501 15.49 7.79 28.83
C ASP A 501 14.29 7.54 27.91
N ILE A 502 14.47 7.72 26.59
CA ILE A 502 13.41 7.47 25.60
C ILE A 502 12.86 6.04 25.74
N ILE A 503 13.76 5.05 25.81
CA ILE A 503 13.35 3.64 25.91
C ILE A 503 12.68 3.34 27.24
N LYS A 504 13.19 3.85 28.37
CA LYS A 504 12.56 3.69 29.68
C LYS A 504 11.14 4.28 29.72
N VAL A 505 10.95 5.47 29.16
CA VAL A 505 9.63 6.12 29.06
C VAL A 505 8.69 5.32 28.14
N ALA A 506 9.20 4.78 27.03
CA ALA A 506 8.44 3.94 26.12
C ALA A 506 7.98 2.63 26.80
N LEU A 507 8.89 1.92 27.47
CA LEU A 507 8.60 0.68 28.21
C LEU A 507 7.59 0.91 29.34
N LYS A 508 7.70 2.02 30.09
CA LYS A 508 6.74 2.40 31.13
C LYS A 508 5.32 2.55 30.57
N ASP A 509 5.18 3.05 29.35
CA ASP A 509 3.92 3.20 28.64
C ASP A 509 3.60 1.96 27.78
N LYS A 510 4.16 0.77 28.06
CA LYS A 510 3.89 -0.50 27.35
C LYS A 510 4.14 -0.47 25.83
N VAL A 511 5.06 0.37 25.36
CA VAL A 511 5.50 0.35 23.96
C VAL A 511 6.33 -0.91 23.69
N GLN A 512 5.92 -1.68 22.69
CA GLN A 512 6.60 -2.91 22.25
C GLN A 512 7.44 -2.69 20.99
N TYR A 513 7.07 -1.69 20.18
CA TYR A 513 7.80 -1.34 18.95
C TYR A 513 7.92 0.18 18.79
N LEU A 514 9.10 0.64 18.40
CA LEU A 514 9.45 2.05 18.28
C LEU A 514 10.23 2.31 16.98
N GLU A 515 9.78 3.25 16.15
CA GLU A 515 10.62 3.87 15.13
C GLU A 515 11.18 5.19 15.68
N LEU A 516 12.47 5.19 15.99
CA LEU A 516 13.19 6.35 16.48
C LEU A 516 13.69 7.18 15.30
N MET A 517 13.16 8.39 15.17
CA MET A 517 13.55 9.35 14.14
C MET A 517 14.73 10.19 14.60
N ILE A 518 15.86 10.09 13.90
CA ILE A 518 17.09 10.83 14.19
C ILE A 518 17.48 11.73 13.02
N ARG A 519 17.88 12.97 13.31
CA ARG A 519 18.56 13.84 12.35
C ARG A 519 19.98 14.07 12.86
N PRO A 520 20.96 13.26 12.40
CA PRO A 520 22.32 13.26 12.96
C PRO A 520 22.99 14.64 12.99
N ASN A 521 22.77 15.48 11.97
CA ASN A 521 23.26 16.86 11.90
C ASN A 521 22.83 17.75 13.09
N SER A 522 21.78 17.36 13.82
CA SER A 522 21.35 18.09 15.03
C SER A 522 22.28 17.90 16.22
N HIS A 523 23.09 16.83 16.21
CA HIS A 523 23.90 16.36 17.36
C HIS A 523 25.41 16.30 17.05
N SER A 524 25.83 16.95 15.96
CA SER A 524 27.20 16.93 15.44
C SER A 524 27.95 18.27 15.65
N ARG A 525 27.52 19.11 16.61
CA ARG A 525 28.03 20.48 16.81
C ARG A 525 29.22 20.57 17.78
N ASN A 526 29.57 19.49 18.47
CA ASN A 526 30.67 19.43 19.44
C ASN A 526 31.76 18.43 19.00
N GLY A 527 32.16 18.48 17.72
CA GLY A 527 33.24 17.65 17.17
C GLY A 527 32.83 16.25 16.69
N LEU A 528 31.62 15.79 16.98
CA LEU A 528 31.08 14.55 16.43
C LEU A 528 30.70 14.74 14.95
N THR A 529 30.97 13.76 14.09
CA THR A 529 30.41 13.71 12.74
C THR A 529 29.00 13.10 12.75
N LYS A 530 28.24 13.31 11.67
CA LYS A 530 26.90 12.72 11.50
C LYS A 530 26.94 11.18 11.49
N GLU A 531 28.01 10.60 10.96
CA GLU A 531 28.28 9.15 10.96
C GLU A 531 28.52 8.64 12.38
N GLN A 532 29.32 9.36 13.18
CA GLN A 532 29.57 9.01 14.58
C GLN A 532 28.31 9.08 15.43
N VAL A 533 27.48 10.13 15.24
CA VAL A 533 26.18 10.24 15.91
C VAL A 533 25.29 9.05 15.55
N LEU A 534 25.18 8.69 14.26
CA LEU A 534 24.35 7.57 13.84
C LEU A 534 24.88 6.23 14.38
N ALA A 535 26.20 6.02 14.38
CA ALA A 535 26.84 4.83 14.94
C ALA A 535 26.53 4.67 16.45
N LEU A 536 26.60 5.76 17.23
CA LEU A 536 26.22 5.76 18.64
C LEU A 536 24.74 5.37 18.83
N ILE A 537 23.84 5.90 18.00
CA ILE A 537 22.41 5.56 18.06
C ILE A 537 22.18 4.08 17.73
N ILE A 538 22.89 3.53 16.74
CA ILE A 538 22.85 2.10 16.37
C ILE A 538 23.35 1.22 17.53
N GLU A 539 24.46 1.58 18.16
CA GLU A 539 25.01 0.83 19.31
C GLU A 539 24.01 0.78 20.47
N ASN A 540 23.36 1.91 20.80
CA ASN A 540 22.34 1.95 21.85
C ASN A 540 21.11 1.13 21.49
N LYS A 541 20.65 1.18 20.23
CA LYS A 541 19.57 0.33 19.72
C LYS A 541 19.89 -1.15 19.99
N ASP A 542 21.05 -1.62 19.54
CA ASP A 542 21.42 -3.03 19.64
C ASP A 542 21.59 -3.48 21.10
N LYS A 543 22.09 -2.61 21.99
CA LYS A 543 22.15 -2.84 23.43
C LYS A 543 20.76 -3.04 24.05
N TRP A 544 19.78 -2.21 23.67
CA TRP A 544 18.41 -2.29 24.21
C TRP A 544 17.63 -3.48 23.66
N GLU A 545 17.76 -3.80 22.38
CA GLU A 545 17.10 -4.97 21.79
C GLU A 545 17.64 -6.31 22.34
N LYS A 546 18.88 -6.34 22.84
CA LYS A 546 19.46 -7.50 23.53
C LYS A 546 19.01 -7.64 24.98
N SER A 547 18.72 -6.53 25.65
CA SER A 547 18.43 -6.49 27.10
C SER A 547 16.95 -6.37 27.45
N SER A 548 16.09 -6.10 26.47
CA SER A 548 14.66 -5.91 26.67
C SER A 548 13.85 -6.47 25.51
N SER A 549 12.53 -6.58 25.67
CA SER A 549 11.63 -7.11 24.64
C SER A 549 11.23 -6.09 23.57
N ILE A 550 11.63 -4.81 23.72
CA ILE A 550 11.26 -3.76 22.75
C ILE A 550 12.04 -3.94 21.45
N LYS A 551 11.36 -3.75 20.33
CA LYS A 551 11.98 -3.70 19.00
C LYS A 551 12.09 -2.27 18.52
N ILE A 552 13.22 -1.92 17.91
CA ILE A 552 13.57 -0.54 17.57
C ILE A 552 13.98 -0.46 16.09
N GLY A 553 13.23 0.30 15.31
CA GLY A 553 13.63 0.75 13.98
C GLY A 553 14.25 2.14 14.04
N LEU A 554 15.27 2.42 13.23
CA LEU A 554 15.82 3.76 13.09
C LEU A 554 15.35 4.38 11.78
N VAL A 555 14.96 5.64 11.83
CA VAL A 555 14.62 6.43 10.64
C VAL A 555 15.47 7.69 10.66
N VAL A 556 16.37 7.82 9.67
CA VAL A 556 17.13 9.06 9.49
C VAL A 556 16.21 10.06 8.80
N PHE A 557 16.19 11.31 9.23
CA PHE A 557 15.36 12.33 8.56
C PHE A 557 16.10 13.63 8.28
N SER A 558 15.67 14.34 7.24
CA SER A 558 16.04 15.73 6.98
C SER A 558 14.86 16.68 7.21
N SER A 559 15.20 17.93 7.47
CA SER A 559 14.28 19.05 7.60
C SER A 559 14.27 19.84 6.30
N SER A 560 13.20 19.78 5.49
CA SER A 560 13.09 20.61 4.26
C SER A 560 13.14 22.12 4.53
N THR A 561 13.02 22.53 5.80
CA THR A 561 13.13 23.92 6.25
C THR A 561 14.52 24.31 6.71
N SER A 562 15.39 23.34 7.04
CA SER A 562 16.67 23.61 7.70
C SER A 562 17.87 22.96 7.03
N ASP A 563 17.64 21.90 6.29
CA ASP A 563 18.64 21.20 5.50
C ASP A 563 18.35 21.49 4.02
N ASP A 564 19.38 21.83 3.27
CA ASP A 564 19.23 22.06 1.84
C ASP A 564 19.07 20.71 1.07
N PRO A 565 18.76 20.74 -0.25
CA PRO A 565 18.61 19.51 -1.02
C PRO A 565 19.87 18.64 -1.11
N ILE A 566 21.07 19.23 -1.03
CA ILE A 566 22.35 18.51 -1.06
C ILE A 566 22.58 17.79 0.27
N GLU A 567 22.36 18.49 1.39
CA GLU A 567 22.44 17.91 2.73
C GLU A 567 21.39 16.80 2.94
N THR A 568 20.20 16.99 2.36
CA THR A 568 19.14 15.98 2.35
C THR A 568 19.57 14.72 1.59
N LEU A 569 20.19 14.88 0.41
CA LEU A 569 20.72 13.77 -0.38
C LEU A 569 21.82 13.01 0.37
N ASP A 570 22.74 13.73 1.02
CA ASP A 570 23.80 13.11 1.80
C ASP A 570 23.27 12.37 3.03
N SER A 571 22.22 12.88 3.66
CA SER A 571 21.53 12.20 4.76
C SER A 571 20.82 10.93 4.29
N ALA A 572 20.24 10.95 3.08
CA ALA A 572 19.63 9.77 2.47
C ALA A 572 20.68 8.70 2.14
N ARG A 573 21.85 9.08 1.60
CA ARG A 573 22.98 8.16 1.38
C ARG A 573 23.44 7.50 2.68
N LEU A 574 23.58 8.29 3.75
CA LEU A 574 23.94 7.78 5.06
C LEU A 574 22.91 6.78 5.60
N ALA A 575 21.62 7.05 5.40
CA ALA A 575 20.55 6.16 5.81
C ALA A 575 20.61 4.81 5.08
N ILE A 576 20.73 4.85 3.74
CA ILE A 576 20.82 3.65 2.90
C ILE A 576 22.07 2.82 3.26
N ALA A 577 23.22 3.47 3.46
CA ALA A 577 24.46 2.78 3.83
C ALA A 577 24.35 2.00 5.15
N ASN A 578 23.43 2.40 6.04
CA ASN A 578 23.19 1.77 7.35
C ASN A 578 21.92 0.91 7.40
N ARG A 579 21.36 0.53 6.24
CA ARG A 579 20.12 -0.27 6.19
C ARG A 579 20.22 -1.62 6.90
N ASN A 580 21.39 -2.24 6.83
CA ASN A 580 21.67 -3.53 7.47
C ASN A 580 21.96 -3.40 8.99
N SER A 581 22.06 -2.17 9.50
CA SER A 581 22.33 -1.87 10.91
C SER A 581 21.07 -1.35 11.64
N GLY A 582 19.88 -1.57 11.06
CA GLY A 582 18.60 -1.19 11.65
C GLY A 582 18.05 0.17 11.22
N VAL A 583 18.67 0.85 10.26
CA VAL A 583 18.09 2.05 9.62
C VAL A 583 17.09 1.62 8.54
N ILE A 584 15.81 1.66 8.87
CA ILE A 584 14.74 1.05 8.06
C ILE A 584 14.01 2.05 7.14
N GLY A 585 14.31 3.35 7.24
CA GLY A 585 13.69 4.34 6.38
C GLY A 585 14.30 5.73 6.48
N PHE A 586 13.82 6.59 5.59
CA PHE A 586 14.17 8.00 5.51
C PHE A 586 12.95 8.88 5.71
N GLY A 587 13.12 10.04 6.34
CA GLY A 587 12.05 11.01 6.57
C GLY A 587 12.37 12.39 5.99
N ILE A 588 11.39 13.07 5.41
CA ILE A 588 11.52 14.48 5.02
C ILE A 588 10.37 15.27 5.63
N PHE A 589 10.71 16.18 6.54
CA PHE A 589 9.73 16.95 7.30
C PHE A 589 10.06 18.44 7.27
N GLY A 590 9.07 19.30 7.42
CA GLY A 590 9.31 20.75 7.41
C GLY A 590 8.25 21.53 8.17
N ALA A 591 8.39 22.85 8.16
CA ALA A 591 7.31 23.77 8.51
C ALA A 591 6.15 23.66 7.52
N ASP A 592 6.48 23.41 6.25
CA ASP A 592 5.60 23.24 5.10
C ASP A 592 5.94 21.95 4.35
N PRO A 593 4.96 21.29 3.71
CA PRO A 593 5.21 20.24 2.74
C PRO A 593 6.07 20.75 1.59
N ILE A 594 6.83 19.86 0.95
CA ILE A 594 7.52 20.18 -0.29
C ILE A 594 6.45 20.36 -1.38
N SER A 595 6.39 21.55 -1.99
CA SER A 595 5.44 21.80 -3.07
C SER A 595 5.79 20.96 -4.33
N PRO A 596 4.83 20.69 -5.23
CA PRO A 596 5.11 20.05 -6.50
C PRO A 596 6.20 20.75 -7.32
N THR A 597 6.31 22.08 -7.22
CA THR A 597 7.35 22.86 -7.92
C THR A 597 8.72 22.66 -7.27
N GLU A 598 8.79 22.60 -5.94
CA GLU A 598 10.05 22.41 -5.21
C GLU A 598 10.54 20.97 -5.25
N SER A 599 9.65 19.99 -5.51
CA SER A 599 10.03 18.57 -5.54
C SER A 599 11.13 18.26 -6.54
N ARG A 600 11.30 19.07 -7.59
CA ARG A 600 12.41 18.97 -8.55
C ARG A 600 13.78 19.13 -7.91
N HIS A 601 13.90 19.96 -6.86
CA HIS A 601 15.14 20.19 -6.14
C HIS A 601 15.56 18.96 -5.33
N PHE A 602 14.59 18.14 -4.90
CA PHE A 602 14.81 16.89 -4.18
C PHE A 602 14.82 15.66 -5.10
N SER A 603 14.72 15.85 -6.42
CA SER A 603 14.60 14.75 -7.40
C SER A 603 15.72 13.71 -7.28
N GLN A 604 16.97 14.15 -7.08
CA GLN A 604 18.11 13.25 -6.85
C GLN A 604 17.95 12.40 -5.59
N THR A 605 17.40 12.98 -4.51
CA THR A 605 17.12 12.23 -3.27
C THR A 605 16.02 11.20 -3.53
N PHE A 606 14.94 11.60 -4.21
CA PHE A 606 13.84 10.68 -4.52
C PHE A 606 14.27 9.55 -5.45
N SER A 607 15.06 9.84 -6.49
CA SER A 607 15.63 8.82 -7.37
C SER A 607 16.51 7.85 -6.59
N LEU A 608 17.44 8.35 -5.77
CA LEU A 608 18.31 7.51 -4.95
C LEU A 608 17.51 6.56 -4.04
N LEU A 609 16.48 7.08 -3.35
CA LEU A 609 15.63 6.27 -2.48
C LEU A 609 14.85 5.21 -3.25
N LYS A 610 14.29 5.57 -4.41
CA LYS A 610 13.54 4.65 -5.29
C LYS A 610 14.44 3.56 -5.87
N GLU A 611 15.61 3.92 -6.40
CA GLU A 611 16.61 3.00 -6.93
C GLU A 611 17.07 1.96 -5.89
N ASN A 612 17.09 2.34 -4.61
CA ASN A 612 17.43 1.46 -3.49
C ASN A 612 16.19 0.86 -2.78
N ASN A 613 14.99 1.02 -3.33
CA ASN A 613 13.72 0.55 -2.76
C ASN A 613 13.49 0.98 -1.30
N PHE A 614 14.08 2.10 -0.87
CA PHE A 614 14.15 2.52 0.54
C PHE A 614 12.87 3.20 1.00
N ASN A 615 12.44 2.93 2.24
CA ASN A 615 11.19 3.48 2.77
C ASN A 615 11.29 5.00 2.97
N LEU A 616 10.24 5.73 2.61
CA LEU A 616 10.17 7.19 2.74
C LEU A 616 8.88 7.62 3.44
N VAL A 617 9.01 8.38 4.52
CA VAL A 617 7.91 9.14 5.13
C VAL A 617 8.07 10.63 4.87
N GLN A 618 7.01 11.32 4.46
CA GLN A 618 7.07 12.76 4.17
C GLN A 618 5.86 13.51 4.71
N PHE A 619 6.10 14.75 5.17
CA PHE A 619 5.03 15.67 5.56
C PHE A 619 4.28 16.20 4.34
N ALA A 620 2.95 16.00 4.32
CA ALA A 620 2.09 16.37 3.21
C ALA A 620 0.69 16.78 3.68
N GLY A 621 -0.06 17.49 2.83
CA GLY A 621 -1.48 17.79 3.06
C GLY A 621 -1.74 18.80 4.17
N LYS A 622 -0.87 19.80 4.33
CA LYS A 622 -1.03 20.91 5.29
C LYS A 622 -2.08 21.92 4.82
N SER A 623 -1.82 22.57 3.69
CA SER A 623 -2.61 23.66 3.10
C SER A 623 -3.41 23.23 1.88
N ASP A 624 -2.87 22.30 1.09
CA ASP A 624 -3.37 21.90 -0.21
C ASP A 624 -3.26 20.39 -0.38
N VAL A 625 -4.05 19.85 -1.32
CA VAL A 625 -4.06 18.42 -1.64
C VAL A 625 -3.01 18.05 -2.69
N GLU A 626 -2.48 19.02 -3.43
CA GLU A 626 -1.44 18.78 -4.44
C GLU A 626 -0.16 18.21 -3.83
N SER A 627 0.21 18.68 -2.64
CA SER A 627 1.32 18.10 -1.88
C SER A 627 1.13 16.61 -1.55
N LEU A 628 -0.11 16.13 -1.33
CA LEU A 628 -0.36 14.70 -1.10
C LEU A 628 -0.08 13.88 -2.37
N ILE A 629 -0.55 14.37 -3.51
CA ILE A 629 -0.36 13.73 -4.82
C ILE A 629 1.13 13.69 -5.17
N SER A 630 1.85 14.81 -5.03
CA SER A 630 3.29 14.86 -5.33
C SER A 630 4.10 14.02 -4.34
N THR A 631 3.75 13.99 -3.05
CA THR A 631 4.42 13.12 -2.07
C THR A 631 4.24 11.65 -2.43
N ILE A 632 3.04 11.20 -2.79
CA ILE A 632 2.81 9.80 -3.16
C ILE A 632 3.54 9.47 -4.46
N HIS A 633 3.33 10.25 -5.52
CA HIS A 633 3.74 9.86 -6.87
C HIS A 633 5.13 10.35 -7.27
N CYS A 634 5.50 11.59 -6.94
CA CYS A 634 6.80 12.14 -7.31
C CYS A 634 7.90 11.60 -6.38
N SER A 635 7.68 11.67 -5.05
CA SER A 635 8.68 11.21 -4.09
C SER A 635 8.66 9.70 -3.86
N GLY A 636 7.52 9.04 -4.09
CA GLY A 636 7.36 7.62 -3.80
C GLY A 636 7.23 7.35 -2.31
N SER A 637 6.65 8.25 -1.51
CA SER A 637 6.52 8.04 -0.07
C SER A 637 5.64 6.82 0.26
N THR A 638 6.07 5.97 1.20
CA THR A 638 5.31 4.81 1.74
C THR A 638 4.31 5.21 2.81
N ARG A 639 4.59 6.28 3.55
CA ARG A 639 3.81 6.72 4.70
C ARG A 639 3.69 8.24 4.69
N LEU A 640 2.48 8.74 4.84
CA LEU A 640 2.23 10.19 4.82
C LEU A 640 2.17 10.72 6.24
N SER A 641 2.92 11.78 6.52
CA SER A 641 2.84 12.48 7.79
C SER A 641 1.86 13.64 7.70
N GLY A 642 0.90 13.67 8.62
CA GLY A 642 -0.15 14.69 8.65
C GLY A 642 -1.34 14.33 7.76
N ALA A 643 -1.27 14.66 6.47
CA ALA A 643 -2.37 14.51 5.51
C ALA A 643 -3.71 15.11 6.00
N PHE A 644 -3.63 16.25 6.71
CA PHE A 644 -4.76 16.82 7.43
C PHE A 644 -5.93 17.23 6.52
N GLN A 645 -5.64 17.72 5.32
CA GLN A 645 -6.64 18.14 4.33
C GLN A 645 -7.11 17.04 3.37
N SER A 646 -6.66 15.80 3.56
CA SER A 646 -6.98 14.69 2.63
C SER A 646 -8.49 14.42 2.50
N HIS A 647 -9.25 14.65 3.57
CA HIS A 647 -10.71 14.50 3.62
C HIS A 647 -11.48 15.47 2.70
N LYS A 648 -10.87 16.58 2.27
CA LYS A 648 -11.48 17.54 1.34
C LYS A 648 -11.70 16.95 -0.06
N ILE A 649 -11.00 15.86 -0.40
CA ILE A 649 -11.17 15.16 -1.67
C ILE A 649 -11.55 13.71 -1.36
N PRO A 650 -12.85 13.36 -1.38
CA PRO A 650 -13.31 11.99 -1.13
C PRO A 650 -12.60 10.93 -1.98
N ARG A 651 -12.27 11.26 -3.24
CA ARG A 651 -11.52 10.37 -4.13
C ARG A 651 -10.11 10.07 -3.62
N LEU A 652 -9.41 11.06 -3.06
CA LEU A 652 -8.11 10.84 -2.47
C LEU A 652 -8.23 9.99 -1.20
N MET A 653 -9.30 10.14 -0.42
CA MET A 653 -9.55 9.25 0.72
C MET A 653 -9.78 7.81 0.30
N SER A 654 -10.61 7.59 -0.72
CA SER A 654 -10.77 6.28 -1.33
C SER A 654 -9.44 5.72 -1.83
N TYR A 655 -8.60 6.56 -2.44
CA TYR A 655 -7.26 6.17 -2.90
C TYR A 655 -6.36 5.73 -1.74
N LEU A 656 -6.22 6.54 -0.68
CA LEU A 656 -5.39 6.17 0.49
C LEU A 656 -5.92 4.90 1.17
N GLY A 657 -7.24 4.74 1.28
CA GLY A 657 -7.87 3.53 1.83
C GLY A 657 -7.65 2.30 0.96
N ASN A 658 -7.84 2.42 -0.36
CA ASN A 658 -7.72 1.31 -1.31
C ASN A 658 -6.30 0.77 -1.39
N TYR A 659 -5.31 1.65 -1.37
CA TYR A 659 -3.89 1.27 -1.41
C TYR A 659 -3.27 1.12 -0.02
N SER A 660 -4.09 1.18 1.03
CA SER A 660 -3.65 1.07 2.43
C SER A 660 -2.44 1.96 2.74
N ILE A 661 -2.42 3.19 2.21
CA ILE A 661 -1.33 4.14 2.44
C ILE A 661 -1.48 4.67 3.86
N PRO A 662 -0.54 4.34 4.79
CA PRO A 662 -0.64 4.76 6.17
C PRO A 662 -0.45 6.27 6.29
N VAL A 663 -1.30 6.87 7.13
CA VAL A 663 -1.21 8.27 7.52
C VAL A 663 -0.82 8.32 9.00
N GLU A 664 0.37 8.85 9.28
CA GLU A 664 0.82 9.09 10.64
C GLU A 664 0.35 10.46 11.15
N ILE A 665 -0.34 10.48 12.28
CA ILE A 665 -0.93 11.69 12.88
C ILE A 665 -0.62 11.75 14.37
N SER A 666 -0.37 12.97 14.86
CA SER A 666 -0.35 13.30 16.28
C SER A 666 -1.40 14.36 16.61
N LEU A 667 -1.97 14.30 17.82
CA LEU A 667 -2.78 15.41 18.33
C LEU A 667 -1.86 16.59 18.64
N THR A 668 -1.94 17.64 17.83
CA THR A 668 -1.21 18.89 18.06
C THR A 668 -2.18 20.08 17.97
N GLU A 669 -1.81 21.22 18.54
CA GLU A 669 -2.54 22.47 18.25
C GLU A 669 -2.51 22.78 16.75
N LYS A 670 -1.44 22.36 16.03
CA LYS A 670 -1.39 22.41 14.57
C LYS A 670 -2.50 21.58 13.91
N LEU A 671 -2.73 20.35 14.36
CA LEU A 671 -3.84 19.53 13.86
C LEU A 671 -5.17 20.27 14.06
N LYS A 672 -5.40 20.81 15.26
CA LYS A 672 -6.61 21.60 15.54
C LYS A 672 -6.71 22.83 14.64
N SER A 673 -5.63 23.60 14.48
CA SER A 673 -5.63 24.80 13.63
C SER A 673 -5.82 24.49 12.15
N PHE A 674 -5.33 23.34 11.67
CA PHE A 674 -5.54 22.94 10.28
C PHE A 674 -6.94 22.40 10.00
N THR A 675 -7.72 22.13 11.06
CA THR A 675 -8.99 21.42 10.97
C THR A 675 -10.14 22.14 11.68
N SER A 676 -9.88 23.31 12.27
CA SER A 676 -10.84 24.13 13.01
C SER A 676 -11.93 24.72 12.14
N ASP A 677 -11.62 25.00 10.87
CA ASP A 677 -12.49 25.78 9.99
C ASP A 677 -13.57 24.91 9.32
N ASP A 678 -13.41 23.58 9.29
CA ASP A 678 -14.24 22.66 8.50
C ASP A 678 -14.98 21.57 9.32
N LEU A 679 -14.73 21.42 10.63
CA LEU A 679 -15.22 20.27 11.40
C LEU A 679 -16.20 20.65 12.51
N SER A 680 -17.47 20.83 12.14
CA SER A 680 -18.58 20.91 13.10
C SER A 680 -19.10 19.54 13.57
N PHE A 681 -18.71 18.41 12.93
CA PHE A 681 -19.28 17.09 13.28
C PHE A 681 -18.32 15.93 13.60
N THR A 682 -17.03 15.92 13.22
CA THR A 682 -16.08 14.83 13.58
C THR A 682 -14.62 15.29 13.54
N THR A 683 -13.66 14.47 13.99
CA THR A 683 -12.21 14.79 13.93
C THR A 683 -11.57 14.28 12.62
N PRO A 684 -10.39 14.80 12.20
CA PRO A 684 -9.69 14.32 11.00
C PRO A 684 -9.37 12.82 11.04
N ILE A 685 -9.07 12.32 12.24
CA ILE A 685 -8.82 10.89 12.48
C ILE A 685 -10.08 10.07 12.16
N ARG A 686 -11.28 10.58 12.48
CA ARG A 686 -12.54 9.92 12.13
C ARG A 686 -12.72 9.80 10.62
N HIS A 687 -12.48 10.88 9.87
CA HIS A 687 -12.57 10.86 8.41
C HIS A 687 -11.63 9.83 7.78
N LEU A 688 -10.39 9.74 8.27
CA LEU A 688 -9.43 8.75 7.78
C LEU A 688 -9.88 7.31 8.09
N LEU A 689 -10.38 7.06 9.30
CA LEU A 689 -10.89 5.75 9.69
C LEU A 689 -12.14 5.35 8.88
N ASP A 690 -13.04 6.29 8.62
CA ASP A 690 -14.22 6.10 7.77
C ASP A 690 -13.84 5.81 6.32
N GLY A 691 -12.82 6.51 5.81
CA GLY A 691 -12.19 6.23 4.51
C GLY A 691 -11.35 4.96 4.48
N LYS A 692 -11.32 4.18 5.57
CA LYS A 692 -10.47 2.99 5.78
C LYS A 692 -8.97 3.24 5.59
N CYS A 693 -8.53 4.49 5.57
CA CYS A 693 -7.12 4.84 5.53
C CYS A 693 -6.45 4.36 6.82
N PRO A 694 -5.33 3.61 6.74
CA PRO A 694 -4.62 3.18 7.94
C PRO A 694 -4.09 4.39 8.72
N VAL A 695 -4.67 4.66 9.87
CA VAL A 695 -4.19 5.72 10.76
C VAL A 695 -3.16 5.14 11.73
N VAL A 696 -1.97 5.71 11.75
CA VAL A 696 -0.92 5.40 12.71
C VAL A 696 -0.78 6.58 13.65
N ILE A 697 -1.04 6.38 14.94
CA ILE A 697 -0.80 7.44 15.92
C ILE A 697 0.68 7.43 16.28
N CYS A 698 1.37 8.53 16.05
CA CYS A 698 2.75 8.69 16.47
C CYS A 698 2.87 9.43 17.80
N SER A 699 3.88 9.08 18.61
CA SER A 699 4.09 9.74 19.88
C SER A 699 4.61 11.14 19.70
N PHE A 700 3.86 11.98 20.37
CA PHE A 700 4.20 13.31 20.78
C PHE A 700 5.55 13.38 21.54
N ARG A 701 6.27 14.51 21.38
CA ARG A 701 7.58 14.82 21.96
C ARG A 701 7.49 14.95 23.48
N SER A 702 7.70 13.88 24.25
CA SER A 702 7.60 13.84 25.73
C SER A 702 8.12 15.11 26.45
N SER A 703 9.18 15.74 25.94
CA SER A 703 9.68 17.03 26.41
C SER A 703 8.71 18.21 26.28
N LEU A 704 7.97 18.34 25.17
CA LEU A 704 7.25 19.59 24.85
C LEU A 704 5.79 19.64 25.34
N TYR A 705 5.10 18.51 25.57
CA TYR A 705 3.68 18.55 26.01
C TYR A 705 3.46 17.60 27.20
N PRO A 706 2.53 17.92 28.13
CA PRO A 706 2.49 17.34 29.47
C PRO A 706 1.74 16.00 29.60
N TYR A 707 1.47 15.29 28.51
CA TYR A 707 0.66 14.07 28.51
C TYR A 707 1.40 12.88 27.88
N SER A 708 1.14 11.68 28.40
CA SER A 708 1.68 10.40 27.89
C SER A 708 1.02 9.99 26.56
N ARG A 709 1.56 8.95 25.90
CA ARG A 709 0.96 8.41 24.67
C ARG A 709 -0.43 7.87 24.98
N SER A 710 -0.59 7.16 26.09
CA SER A 710 -1.89 6.65 26.53
C SER A 710 -2.93 7.76 26.74
N LYS A 711 -2.54 8.91 27.33
CA LYS A 711 -3.43 10.07 27.46
C LYS A 711 -3.78 10.70 26.12
N MET A 712 -2.85 10.71 25.17
CA MET A 712 -3.11 11.17 23.81
C MET A 712 -4.10 10.25 23.10
N TYR A 713 -3.89 8.93 23.14
CA TYR A 713 -4.84 7.94 22.63
C TYR A 713 -6.21 8.13 23.26
N TYR A 714 -6.29 8.30 24.58
CA TYR A 714 -7.56 8.52 25.27
C TYR A 714 -8.31 9.75 24.74
N LYS A 715 -7.60 10.86 24.51
CA LYS A 715 -8.19 12.07 23.88
C LYS A 715 -8.65 11.81 22.45
N ILE A 716 -7.86 11.10 21.64
CA ILE A 716 -8.25 10.72 20.27
C ILE A 716 -9.53 9.91 20.29
N VAL A 717 -9.57 8.85 21.12
CA VAL A 717 -10.72 7.96 21.26
C VAL A 717 -11.98 8.73 21.63
N LYS A 718 -11.90 9.63 22.62
CA LYS A 718 -13.04 10.46 23.04
C LYS A 718 -13.48 11.43 21.94
N ASN A 719 -12.54 12.16 21.33
CA ASN A 719 -12.87 13.18 20.33
C ASN A 719 -13.40 12.56 19.02
N ALA A 720 -12.85 11.42 18.61
CA ALA A 720 -13.27 10.71 17.40
C ALA A 720 -14.44 9.73 17.65
N LYS A 721 -14.95 9.64 18.89
CA LYS A 721 -16.03 8.74 19.32
C LYS A 721 -15.78 7.29 18.87
N LEU A 722 -14.56 6.80 19.11
CA LEU A 722 -14.18 5.45 18.66
C LEU A 722 -14.81 4.39 19.56
N ASP A 723 -15.35 3.36 18.92
CA ASP A 723 -15.73 2.12 19.61
C ASP A 723 -14.49 1.27 19.92
N PHE A 724 -14.67 0.23 20.74
CA PHE A 724 -13.56 -0.60 21.20
C PHE A 724 -12.82 -1.31 20.06
N LYS A 725 -13.54 -1.76 19.04
CA LYS A 725 -12.96 -2.41 17.85
C LYS A 725 -12.06 -1.45 17.08
N GLN A 726 -12.51 -0.20 16.90
CA GLN A 726 -11.73 0.87 16.28
C GLN A 726 -10.50 1.23 17.10
N VAL A 727 -10.58 1.20 18.45
CA VAL A 727 -9.43 1.41 19.33
C VAL A 727 -8.37 0.31 19.16
N VAL A 728 -8.77 -0.96 19.20
CA VAL A 728 -7.83 -2.07 18.99
C VAL A 728 -7.17 -1.98 17.61
N ARG A 729 -7.96 -1.68 16.57
CA ARG A 729 -7.42 -1.46 15.22
C ARG A 729 -6.42 -0.29 15.18
N LEU A 730 -6.74 0.84 15.81
CA LEU A 730 -5.87 2.01 15.87
C LEU A 730 -4.53 1.71 16.58
N LEU A 731 -4.56 0.90 17.63
CA LEU A 731 -3.37 0.44 18.35
C LEU A 731 -2.58 -0.59 17.54
N LYS A 732 -3.26 -1.44 16.76
CA LYS A 732 -2.66 -2.47 15.91
C LYS A 732 -1.96 -1.89 14.69
N ASN A 733 -2.56 -0.90 14.03
CA ASN A 733 -2.05 -0.30 12.78
C ASN A 733 -0.53 -0.03 12.78
N PRO A 734 0.08 0.62 13.80
CA PRO A 734 1.52 0.84 13.81
C PRO A 734 2.36 -0.46 13.78
N PHE A 735 1.86 -1.58 14.29
CA PHE A 735 2.53 -2.89 14.17
C PHE A 735 2.44 -3.49 12.75
N ALA A 736 1.41 -3.12 11.98
CA ALA A 736 1.18 -3.63 10.62
C ALA A 736 1.75 -2.73 9.51
N TYR A 737 1.91 -1.43 9.77
CA TYR A 737 2.29 -0.41 8.79
C TYR A 737 3.62 0.29 9.12
N ASN A 738 4.50 -0.40 9.86
CA ASN A 738 5.88 0.04 10.05
C ASN A 738 6.79 -0.32 8.87
N PHE A 739 8.03 0.17 8.93
CA PHE A 739 9.04 -0.01 7.89
C PHE A 739 9.88 -1.29 8.02
N GLN A 740 9.56 -2.20 8.95
CA GLN A 740 10.23 -3.50 9.03
C GLN A 740 9.85 -4.41 7.86
N SER A 741 10.63 -5.49 7.69
CA SER A 741 10.31 -6.55 6.73
C SER A 741 8.93 -7.16 6.97
N HIS A 742 8.36 -7.80 5.95
CA HIS A 742 7.06 -8.48 6.05
C HIS A 742 7.00 -9.47 7.22
N GLN A 743 8.02 -10.32 7.35
CA GLN A 743 8.12 -11.31 8.42
C GLN A 743 8.09 -10.66 9.82
N GLN A 744 8.88 -9.60 10.02
CA GLN A 744 8.90 -8.87 11.28
C GLN A 744 7.56 -8.19 11.58
N ARG A 745 6.84 -7.70 10.56
CA ARG A 745 5.49 -7.13 10.76
C ARG A 745 4.47 -8.17 11.18
N ILE A 746 4.53 -9.39 10.63
CA ILE A 746 3.70 -10.51 11.07
C ILE A 746 3.97 -10.81 12.55
N GLU A 747 5.24 -10.94 12.94
CA GLU A 747 5.65 -11.22 14.32
C GLU A 747 5.18 -10.12 15.29
N LEU A 748 5.34 -8.85 14.90
CA LEU A 748 4.88 -7.69 15.67
C LEU A 748 3.35 -7.67 15.83
N VAL A 749 2.61 -8.01 14.79
CA VAL A 749 1.14 -8.13 14.83
C VAL A 749 0.71 -9.31 15.73
N GLN A 750 1.37 -10.45 15.63
CA GLN A 750 1.11 -11.62 16.48
C GLN A 750 1.39 -11.30 17.96
N GLN A 751 2.49 -10.60 18.24
CA GLN A 751 2.83 -10.14 19.58
C GLN A 751 1.79 -9.16 20.13
N PHE A 752 1.37 -8.18 19.33
CA PHE A 752 0.28 -7.26 19.69
C PHE A 752 -1.00 -8.01 20.05
N ASN A 753 -1.40 -8.97 19.20
CA ASN A 753 -2.61 -9.77 19.41
C ASN A 753 -2.51 -10.60 20.69
N LYS A 754 -1.36 -11.24 20.93
CA LYS A 754 -1.10 -12.05 22.13
C LYS A 754 -1.21 -11.20 23.41
N LEU A 755 -0.48 -10.09 23.47
CA LEU A 755 -0.46 -9.22 24.66
C LEU A 755 -1.81 -8.54 24.90
N SER A 756 -2.50 -8.12 23.84
CA SER A 756 -3.86 -7.56 23.95
C SER A 756 -4.83 -8.60 24.48
N LYS A 757 -4.76 -9.84 23.98
CA LYS A 757 -5.61 -10.95 24.47
C LYS A 757 -5.37 -11.24 25.94
N GLU A 758 -4.11 -11.36 26.36
CA GLU A 758 -3.73 -11.62 27.75
C GLU A 758 -4.27 -10.55 28.70
N TYR A 759 -4.06 -9.27 28.38
CA TYR A 759 -4.54 -8.17 29.21
C TYR A 759 -6.07 -8.06 29.20
N LEU A 760 -6.72 -8.11 28.05
CA LEU A 760 -8.17 -7.91 27.98
C LEU A 760 -8.92 -9.04 28.68
N ASN A 761 -8.43 -10.28 28.58
CA ASN A 761 -8.99 -11.38 29.33
C ASN A 761 -8.83 -11.20 30.85
N SER A 762 -7.74 -10.61 31.33
CA SER A 762 -7.53 -10.39 32.78
C SER A 762 -8.49 -9.36 33.38
N VAL A 763 -9.04 -8.47 32.55
CA VAL A 763 -10.09 -7.50 32.95
C VAL A 763 -11.50 -7.92 32.50
N ASN A 764 -11.71 -9.22 32.23
CA ASN A 764 -12.99 -9.81 31.81
C ASN A 764 -13.56 -9.25 30.49
N ILE A 765 -12.69 -8.78 29.60
CA ILE A 765 -13.05 -8.32 28.27
C ILE A 765 -12.61 -9.38 27.26
N ASN A 766 -13.57 -10.10 26.69
CA ASN A 766 -13.25 -11.16 25.73
C ASN A 766 -12.68 -10.57 24.42
N TYR A 767 -11.37 -10.74 24.21
CA TYR A 767 -10.68 -10.27 23.01
C TYR A 767 -11.22 -10.87 21.71
N SER A 768 -11.61 -12.15 21.73
CA SER A 768 -12.19 -12.81 20.55
C SER A 768 -13.51 -12.16 20.14
N ASN A 769 -14.32 -11.70 21.10
CA ASN A 769 -15.55 -10.95 20.83
C ASN A 769 -15.31 -9.51 20.37
N ILE A 770 -14.08 -9.00 20.46
CA ILE A 770 -13.72 -7.65 20.00
C ILE A 770 -13.12 -7.68 18.62
N ILE A 771 -12.27 -8.69 18.37
CA ILE A 771 -11.73 -8.89 17.03
C ILE A 771 -12.90 -9.22 16.12
N ILE A 772 -13.57 -10.38 16.26
CA ILE A 772 -14.86 -10.68 15.59
C ILE A 772 -15.79 -9.49 15.76
#